data_AF-A0A813LHA4-F1
#
_entry.id   AF-A0A813LHA4-F1
#
_cell.length_a   1.000
_cell.length_b   1.000
_cell.length_c   1.000
_cell.angle_alpha   90.00
_cell.angle_beta   90.00
_cell.angle_gamma   90.00
#
_symmetry.space_group_name_H-M   'P 1'
#
loop_
_entity.id
_entity.type
_entity.pdbx_description
1 polymer ?
#
loop_
_entity_poly.entity_id
_entity_poly.type
_entity_poly.pdbx_seq_one_letter_code
_entity_poly.pdbx_strand_id
1 'polypeptide(L)'
;MPQVGVIERLVAPHRGWQQHFSDNGLSMTSFIGPDLDTVSARAERAAALGVQRGSFGSTVALPQLVPLGIGKENQMNTAPATRHPYNEPPRLEHDLHYAAVDSLRHGPGLAYNRRQRMTALRKVAAALRLAELPARSNQSARVRKVSGGINTLFVAFMVVFCMWPHRTVVERFTTGYDVMGAVEITGVYRKHHKPATLSLDELLQTAPAWHEEIERMPEPADAAEIYAATLKEISKGHAGPLRAPADFDARFGKRGWRGVIRFGIWQGEKFRPIDDGKRSLHNMGQETHEKIHHCPVEFAIMLAVFFAMAVPRPWPEWLQAELGTDDLADAYRGCPTSDASAPWTVLFVYNTAARKWMCTELWGHSYGFRSSVNNFNAWPELVVGFCRRFLSVLTGHYVDDFPTVDHKGGRGTAQDALHLVLELCGSSAAPAKCQKMAVRNTFLGQVNDLSGMLAESRVRLEAKEGRGEVIRAYCEEAQRTRLLSPGAASKLRGLIQYFATSVQGQVAKGGLQPLTMQSTGNSSCVSPVLHDALSYIAAMTLFAPARNVPLDGKRKQIAAWSDAEYDPCQPSLGGGVGYIVRYDGATIGAAARVPPDVIALLLPRAQQIGQLEALVPLVALMNETELFKSSDVLWGIDNTSAEASLVRGYSTKSDTAAIVVATHLVAAYLDCRIFYFHVDSASNPSDGLSRDGLNDAWTIKQSEAEGWLLYQALLPMMADNAHTLAQMPLELLTRFFCEGADNGVWKRAAL
;
A
#
# COMPACT_ATOMS: atom_id res chain seq x y z
N MET A 1 -21.36 20.63 36.77
CA MET A 1 -21.85 20.53 35.38
C MET A 1 -21.03 21.47 34.49
N PRO A 2 -20.81 21.16 33.20
CA PRO A 2 -20.06 22.03 32.29
C PRO A 2 -20.73 23.40 32.15
N GLN A 3 -19.95 24.48 32.02
CA GLN A 3 -20.47 25.82 31.69
C GLN A 3 -21.25 25.81 30.37
N VAL A 4 -22.27 26.68 30.27
CA VAL A 4 -23.04 26.93 29.04
C VAL A 4 -22.07 27.19 27.86
N GLY A 5 -22.30 26.54 26.72
CA GLY A 5 -21.43 26.62 25.52
C GLY A 5 -20.28 25.60 25.44
N VAL A 6 -19.99 24.82 26.49
CA VAL A 6 -19.00 23.71 26.39
C VAL A 6 -19.55 22.53 25.59
N ILE A 7 -20.79 22.13 25.89
CA ILE A 7 -21.47 21.03 25.19
C ILE A 7 -21.73 21.43 23.74
N GLU A 8 -22.17 22.66 23.49
CA GLU A 8 -22.42 23.17 22.13
C GLU A 8 -21.18 23.10 21.24
N ARG A 9 -19.99 23.44 21.75
CA ARG A 9 -18.73 23.32 21.01
C ARG A 9 -18.34 21.89 20.63
N LEU A 10 -18.85 20.89 21.33
CA LEU A 10 -18.64 19.47 21.01
C LEU A 10 -19.75 18.91 20.11
N VAL A 11 -20.98 19.38 20.31
CA VAL A 11 -22.14 18.98 19.52
C VAL A 11 -22.11 19.60 18.13
N ALA A 12 -21.59 20.82 17.97
CA ALA A 12 -21.54 21.51 16.68
C ALA A 12 -20.72 20.76 15.61
N PRO A 13 -19.49 20.28 15.86
CA PRO A 13 -18.77 19.42 14.93
C PRO A 13 -19.55 18.15 14.59
N HIS A 14 -20.17 17.51 15.58
CA HIS A 14 -21.00 16.33 15.35
C HIS A 14 -22.20 16.62 14.43
N ARG A 15 -22.91 17.73 14.64
CA ARG A 15 -23.99 18.16 13.74
C ARG A 15 -23.47 18.47 12.33
N GLY A 16 -22.29 19.08 12.22
CA GLY A 16 -21.63 19.31 10.93
C GLY A 16 -21.31 18.01 10.21
N TRP A 17 -20.82 17.00 10.94
CA TRP A 17 -20.62 15.64 10.43
C TRP A 17 -21.93 15.00 9.97
N GLN A 18 -22.98 15.04 10.80
CA GLN A 18 -24.30 14.50 10.47
C GLN A 18 -24.90 15.15 9.21
N GLN A 19 -24.79 16.48 9.11
CA GLN A 19 -25.23 17.22 7.93
C GLN A 19 -24.42 16.81 6.70
N HIS A 20 -23.09 16.77 6.80
CA HIS A 20 -22.23 16.32 5.69
C HIS A 20 -22.59 14.90 5.23
N PHE A 21 -22.85 13.99 6.18
CA PHE A 21 -23.23 12.62 5.88
C PHE A 21 -24.57 12.56 5.13
N SER A 22 -25.56 13.34 5.58
CA SER A 22 -26.87 13.46 4.92
C SER A 22 -26.77 14.11 3.53
N ASP A 23 -25.97 15.17 3.38
CA ASP A 23 -25.77 15.88 2.12
C ASP A 23 -25.15 14.98 1.03
N ASN A 24 -24.40 13.95 1.45
CA ASN A 24 -23.84 12.93 0.57
C ASN A 24 -24.77 11.72 0.35
N GLY A 25 -26.06 11.85 0.74
CA GLY A 25 -27.09 10.82 0.49
C GLY A 25 -27.00 9.60 1.40
N LEU A 26 -26.29 9.69 2.52
CA LEU A 26 -26.07 8.56 3.44
C LEU A 26 -27.07 8.59 4.59
N SER A 27 -27.56 7.40 4.99
CA SER A 27 -28.54 7.25 6.07
C SER A 27 -27.88 7.13 7.44
N MET A 28 -28.37 7.89 8.42
CA MET A 28 -27.97 7.77 9.83
C MET A 28 -28.81 6.77 10.63
N THR A 29 -29.57 5.88 9.98
CA THR A 29 -30.42 4.91 10.66
C THR A 29 -29.65 3.72 11.26
N SER A 30 -28.33 3.65 11.06
CA SER A 30 -27.46 2.57 11.52
C SER A 30 -26.15 3.10 12.12
N PHE A 31 -25.35 2.21 12.70
CA PHE A 31 -24.01 2.54 13.19
C PHE A 31 -23.08 2.95 12.04
N ILE A 32 -22.19 3.90 12.32
CA ILE A 32 -21.32 4.56 11.34
C ILE A 32 -19.86 4.22 11.66
N GLY A 33 -19.37 3.14 11.07
CA GLY A 33 -17.96 2.72 11.12
C GLY A 33 -17.10 3.39 10.05
N PRO A 34 -15.91 2.81 9.75
CA PRO A 34 -15.14 3.15 8.56
C PRO A 34 -15.93 2.90 7.27
N ASP A 35 -15.66 3.68 6.23
CA ASP A 35 -16.28 3.52 4.91
C ASP A 35 -15.62 2.35 4.16
N LEU A 36 -16.19 1.15 4.33
CA LEU A 36 -15.65 -0.09 3.78
C LEU A 36 -15.65 -0.13 2.25
N ASP A 37 -16.55 0.60 1.60
CA ASP A 37 -16.62 0.69 0.14
C ASP A 37 -15.43 1.51 -0.37
N THR A 38 -15.21 2.68 0.22
CA THR A 38 -14.02 3.47 -0.10
C THR A 38 -12.75 2.73 0.30
N VAL A 39 -12.66 2.07 1.45
CA VAL A 39 -11.49 1.25 1.81
C VAL A 39 -11.22 0.15 0.77
N SER A 40 -12.27 -0.40 0.16
CA SER A 40 -12.16 -1.46 -0.86
C SER A 40 -11.89 -0.94 -2.28
N ALA A 41 -12.16 0.34 -2.55
CA ALA A 41 -11.95 1.04 -3.81
C ALA A 41 -10.47 1.32 -4.16
N ARG A 42 -9.63 0.27 -4.12
CA ARG A 42 -8.18 0.36 -4.27
C ARG A 42 -7.73 0.81 -5.66
N ALA A 43 -8.52 0.51 -6.70
CA ALA A 43 -8.23 0.90 -8.07
C ALA A 43 -8.39 2.42 -8.25
N GLU A 44 -9.51 2.97 -7.78
CA GLU A 44 -9.83 4.41 -7.82
C GLU A 44 -8.77 5.23 -7.05
N ARG A 45 -8.42 4.80 -5.82
CA ARG A 45 -7.36 5.48 -5.04
C ARG A 45 -6.00 5.40 -5.70
N ALA A 46 -5.65 4.29 -6.35
CA ALA A 46 -4.38 4.18 -7.05
C ALA A 46 -4.36 5.06 -8.31
N ALA A 47 -5.47 5.10 -9.05
CA ALA A 47 -5.61 5.90 -10.26
C ALA A 47 -5.45 7.39 -9.96
N ALA A 48 -6.12 7.93 -8.94
CA ALA A 48 -5.95 9.33 -8.50
C ALA A 48 -4.49 9.69 -8.12
N LEU A 49 -3.62 8.69 -7.94
CA LEU A 49 -2.19 8.83 -7.64
C LEU A 49 -1.29 8.44 -8.82
N GLY A 50 -1.85 8.39 -10.03
CA GLY A 50 -1.13 8.08 -11.27
C GLY A 50 -0.78 6.60 -11.48
N VAL A 51 -1.47 5.68 -10.80
CA VAL A 51 -1.18 4.24 -10.89
C VAL A 51 -2.42 3.44 -11.27
N GLN A 52 -2.38 2.78 -12.43
CA GLN A 52 -3.37 1.79 -12.80
C GLN A 52 -3.21 0.49 -12.00
N ARG A 53 -4.31 -0.06 -11.52
CA ARG A 53 -4.39 -1.41 -10.95
C ARG A 53 -5.36 -2.23 -11.77
N GLY A 54 -4.95 -3.44 -12.16
CA GLY A 54 -5.78 -4.35 -12.94
C GLY A 54 -5.92 -3.91 -14.40
N SER A 55 -5.98 -4.91 -15.28
CA SER A 55 -6.32 -4.75 -16.70
C SER A 55 -7.78 -5.12 -16.93
N PHE A 56 -8.26 -4.96 -18.16
CA PHE A 56 -9.60 -5.36 -18.59
C PHE A 56 -10.00 -6.76 -18.06
N GLY A 57 -11.25 -6.88 -17.59
CA GLY A 57 -11.81 -8.10 -17.01
C GLY A 57 -11.33 -8.45 -15.59
N SER A 58 -10.40 -7.70 -15.00
CA SER A 58 -9.94 -7.94 -13.62
C SER A 58 -10.88 -7.36 -12.57
N THR A 59 -11.15 -8.10 -11.49
CA THR A 59 -11.95 -7.63 -10.34
C THR A 59 -11.32 -6.47 -9.57
N VAL A 60 -10.04 -6.19 -9.81
CA VAL A 60 -9.30 -5.08 -9.18
C VAL A 60 -9.03 -3.93 -10.16
N ALA A 61 -9.63 -3.96 -11.35
CA ALA A 61 -9.56 -2.89 -12.34
C ALA A 61 -10.65 -1.84 -12.16
N LEU A 62 -10.43 -0.66 -12.74
CA LEU A 62 -11.51 0.29 -12.97
C LEU A 62 -12.49 -0.26 -14.01
N PRO A 63 -13.75 0.19 -14.00
CA PRO A 63 -14.67 -0.06 -15.11
C PRO A 63 -14.10 0.39 -16.45
N GLN A 64 -14.59 -0.21 -17.53
CA GLN A 64 -14.22 0.15 -18.90
C GLN A 64 -14.51 1.64 -19.15
N LEU A 65 -13.47 2.42 -19.45
CA LEU A 65 -13.57 3.88 -19.59
C LEU A 65 -14.17 4.29 -20.94
N VAL A 66 -13.74 3.63 -22.02
CA VAL A 66 -14.22 3.87 -23.38
C VAL A 66 -15.07 2.67 -23.81
N PRO A 67 -16.35 2.84 -24.16
CA PRO A 67 -17.23 1.73 -24.50
C PRO A 67 -16.70 0.86 -25.65
N LEU A 68 -16.98 -0.44 -25.60
CA LEU A 68 -16.67 -1.40 -26.66
C LEU A 68 -17.71 -1.33 -27.78
N GLY A 69 -17.32 -1.73 -28.99
CA GLY A 69 -18.22 -1.91 -30.14
C GLY A 69 -18.76 -0.60 -30.73
N ILE A 70 -18.09 0.52 -30.47
CA ILE A 70 -18.53 1.84 -30.96
C ILE A 70 -18.00 2.17 -32.37
N GLY A 71 -17.05 1.39 -32.90
CA GLY A 71 -16.42 1.62 -34.20
C GLY A 71 -15.27 2.64 -34.16
N LYS A 72 -14.42 2.62 -35.21
CA LYS A 72 -13.15 3.39 -35.28
C LYS A 72 -13.35 4.90 -35.12
N GLU A 73 -14.32 5.48 -35.82
CA GLU A 73 -14.59 6.93 -35.76
C GLU A 73 -15.09 7.38 -34.37
N ASN A 74 -16.00 6.60 -33.76
CA ASN A 74 -16.48 6.93 -32.42
C ASN A 74 -15.40 6.69 -31.36
N GLN A 75 -14.48 5.73 -31.53
CA GLN A 75 -13.30 5.60 -30.68
C GLN A 75 -12.45 6.87 -30.72
N MET A 76 -12.12 7.34 -31.93
CA MET A 76 -11.33 8.57 -32.16
C MET A 76 -11.98 9.83 -31.58
N ASN A 77 -13.30 9.86 -31.45
CA ASN A 77 -14.04 10.97 -30.81
C ASN A 77 -14.19 10.79 -29.29
N THR A 78 -14.42 9.56 -28.82
CA THR A 78 -14.76 9.30 -27.41
C THR A 78 -13.53 9.31 -26.53
N ALA A 79 -12.45 8.63 -26.89
CA ALA A 79 -11.28 8.50 -26.01
C ALA A 79 -10.63 9.86 -25.68
N PRO A 80 -10.44 10.81 -26.63
CA PRO A 80 -9.91 12.13 -26.29
C PRO A 80 -10.84 12.95 -25.38
N ALA A 81 -12.16 12.74 -25.45
CA ALA A 81 -13.15 13.42 -24.63
C ALA A 81 -13.34 12.77 -23.24
N THR A 82 -12.93 11.51 -23.07
CA THR A 82 -12.99 10.80 -21.79
C THR A 82 -12.06 11.46 -20.78
N ARG A 83 -12.58 11.74 -19.58
CA ARG A 83 -11.76 12.28 -18.49
C ARG A 83 -10.70 11.27 -18.04
N HIS A 84 -9.44 11.70 -17.98
CA HIS A 84 -8.35 10.83 -17.56
C HIS A 84 -8.51 10.40 -16.08
N PRO A 85 -8.45 9.09 -15.74
CA PRO A 85 -8.62 8.61 -14.37
C PRO A 85 -7.60 9.17 -13.37
N TYR A 86 -6.39 9.48 -13.85
CA TYR A 86 -5.34 10.08 -13.02
C TYR A 86 -5.59 11.55 -12.65
N ASN A 87 -6.63 12.17 -13.21
CA ASN A 87 -7.04 13.55 -12.94
C ASN A 87 -8.36 13.62 -12.16
N GLU A 88 -8.79 12.47 -11.61
CA GLU A 88 -9.87 12.39 -10.63
C GLU A 88 -9.36 12.64 -9.21
N PRO A 89 -10.15 13.32 -8.35
CA PRO A 89 -9.77 13.48 -6.96
C PRO A 89 -9.72 12.12 -6.26
N PRO A 90 -8.80 11.94 -5.30
CA PRO A 90 -8.72 10.69 -4.56
C PRO A 90 -9.99 10.46 -3.74
N ARG A 91 -10.52 9.24 -3.81
CA ARG A 91 -11.66 8.83 -3.00
C ARG A 91 -11.23 8.69 -1.53
N LEU A 92 -11.74 9.58 -0.69
CA LEU A 92 -11.52 9.60 0.75
C LEU A 92 -12.70 8.97 1.49
N GLU A 93 -12.43 8.31 2.62
CA GLU A 93 -13.48 7.82 3.51
C GLU A 93 -14.36 8.99 3.96
N HIS A 94 -15.66 8.77 4.20
CA HIS A 94 -16.60 9.85 4.50
C HIS A 94 -16.13 10.77 5.64
N ASP A 95 -15.65 10.23 6.76
CA ASP A 95 -15.18 11.06 7.88
C ASP A 95 -13.85 11.76 7.61
N LEU A 96 -12.97 11.16 6.81
CA LEU A 96 -11.73 11.78 6.35
C LEU A 96 -12.02 12.94 5.39
N HIS A 97 -12.97 12.74 4.46
CA HIS A 97 -13.43 13.76 3.54
C HIS A 97 -14.05 14.95 4.30
N TYR A 98 -14.93 14.66 5.26
CA TYR A 98 -15.49 15.69 6.14
C TYR A 98 -14.39 16.47 6.87
N ALA A 99 -13.46 15.77 7.51
CA ALA A 99 -12.36 16.40 8.23
C ALA A 99 -11.49 17.26 7.30
N ALA A 100 -11.24 16.80 6.07
CA ALA A 100 -10.46 17.52 5.08
C ALA A 100 -11.17 18.80 4.64
N VAL A 101 -12.46 18.72 4.28
CA VAL A 101 -13.27 19.89 3.91
C VAL A 101 -13.38 20.88 5.07
N ASP A 102 -13.63 20.41 6.30
CA ASP A 102 -13.71 21.28 7.48
C ASP A 102 -12.36 21.93 7.80
N SER A 103 -11.24 21.21 7.62
CA SER A 103 -9.90 21.77 7.79
C SER A 103 -9.63 22.93 6.83
N LEU A 104 -9.90 22.72 5.53
CA LEU A 104 -9.74 23.72 4.49
C LEU A 104 -10.65 24.94 4.69
N ARG A 105 -11.89 24.72 5.14
CA ARG A 105 -12.84 25.80 5.45
C ARG A 105 -12.30 26.75 6.53
N HIS A 106 -11.63 26.22 7.54
CA HIS A 106 -11.04 27.05 8.61
C HIS A 106 -9.69 27.66 8.20
N GLY A 107 -8.96 27.04 7.29
CA GLY A 107 -7.69 27.53 6.76
C GLY A 107 -6.72 27.97 7.88
N PRO A 108 -6.22 29.22 7.90
CA PRO A 108 -5.35 29.71 8.97
C PRO A 108 -5.95 29.70 10.38
N GLY A 109 -7.29 29.71 10.50
CA GLY A 109 -8.02 29.68 11.76
C GLY A 109 -8.15 28.29 12.38
N LEU A 110 -7.73 27.24 11.66
CA LEU A 110 -7.91 25.84 12.06
C LEU A 110 -7.25 25.54 13.42
N ALA A 111 -6.03 26.02 13.64
CA ALA A 111 -5.31 25.80 14.90
C ALA A 111 -6.08 26.35 16.12
N TYR A 112 -6.68 27.53 15.99
CA TYR A 112 -7.49 28.13 17.05
C TYR A 112 -8.76 27.31 17.30
N ASN A 113 -9.45 26.93 16.23
CA ASN A 113 -10.66 26.13 16.29
C ASN A 113 -10.43 24.78 16.99
N ARG A 114 -9.38 24.03 16.60
CA ARG A 114 -9.01 22.76 17.25
C ARG A 114 -8.71 22.95 18.74
N ARG A 115 -7.96 23.99 19.13
CA ARG A 115 -7.67 24.27 20.56
C ARG A 115 -8.91 24.53 21.40
N GLN A 116 -9.92 25.21 20.84
CA GLN A 116 -11.20 25.39 21.53
C GLN A 116 -11.93 24.06 21.74
N ARG A 117 -11.99 23.21 20.69
CA ARG A 117 -12.61 21.88 20.76
C ARG A 117 -11.88 20.96 21.75
N MET A 118 -10.54 20.95 21.72
CA MET A 118 -9.70 20.24 22.69
C MET A 118 -9.95 20.69 24.14
N THR A 119 -10.11 22.00 24.38
CA THR A 119 -10.43 22.53 25.71
C THR A 119 -11.80 22.03 26.20
N ALA A 120 -12.79 21.95 25.31
CA ALA A 120 -14.10 21.41 25.64
C ALA A 120 -14.03 19.89 25.96
N LEU A 121 -13.25 19.13 25.20
CA LEU A 121 -13.03 17.70 25.46
C LEU A 121 -12.41 17.44 26.82
N ARG A 122 -11.38 18.21 27.23
CA ARG A 122 -10.80 18.10 28.58
C ARG A 122 -11.84 18.26 29.68
N LYS A 123 -12.77 19.22 29.53
CA LYS A 123 -13.86 19.44 30.50
C LYS A 123 -14.82 18.25 30.57
N VAL A 124 -15.15 17.63 29.43
CA VAL A 124 -16.00 16.43 29.40
C VAL A 124 -15.28 15.24 30.03
N ALA A 125 -14.03 14.99 29.64
CA ALA A 125 -13.24 13.90 30.21
C ALA A 125 -13.10 14.04 31.74
N ALA A 126 -12.85 15.25 32.24
CA ALA A 126 -12.80 15.53 33.67
C ALA A 126 -14.13 15.23 34.38
N ALA A 127 -15.27 15.55 33.76
CA ALA A 127 -16.58 15.24 34.31
C ALA A 127 -16.86 13.73 34.33
N LEU A 128 -16.51 13.01 33.26
CA LEU A 128 -16.67 11.56 33.17
C LEU A 128 -15.78 10.81 34.16
N ARG A 129 -14.56 11.33 34.40
CA ARG A 129 -13.59 10.72 35.32
C ARG A 129 -14.13 10.53 36.74
N LEU A 130 -15.07 11.39 37.18
CA LEU A 130 -15.71 11.29 38.49
C LEU A 130 -16.53 10.00 38.67
N ALA A 131 -17.01 9.40 37.59
CA ALA A 131 -17.81 8.17 37.60
C ALA A 131 -16.99 6.92 37.21
N GLU A 132 -15.69 7.06 36.98
CA GLU A 132 -14.82 5.99 36.47
C GLU A 132 -14.64 4.84 37.46
N LEU A 133 -14.56 5.16 38.76
CA LEU A 133 -14.34 4.16 39.80
C LEU A 133 -15.54 3.17 39.90
N PRO A 134 -16.80 3.63 40.00
CA PRO A 134 -17.96 2.74 39.89
C PRO A 134 -18.02 1.96 38.58
N ALA A 135 -17.66 2.57 37.45
CA ALA A 135 -17.70 1.91 36.13
C ALA A 135 -16.74 0.72 36.00
N ARG A 136 -15.77 0.61 36.92
CA ARG A 136 -14.76 -0.46 36.94
C ARG A 136 -14.91 -1.43 38.12
N SER A 137 -16.04 -1.40 38.83
CA SER A 137 -16.27 -2.26 40.00
C SER A 137 -16.08 -3.74 39.69
N ASN A 138 -16.44 -4.16 38.48
CA ASN A 138 -16.38 -5.56 38.03
C ASN A 138 -15.09 -5.90 37.26
N GLN A 139 -14.12 -4.97 37.17
CA GLN A 139 -12.88 -5.22 36.46
C GLN A 139 -11.96 -6.15 37.26
N SER A 140 -11.67 -7.32 36.71
CA SER A 140 -10.85 -8.33 37.39
C SER A 140 -9.40 -7.86 37.59
N ALA A 141 -8.70 -8.49 38.54
CA ALA A 141 -7.31 -8.15 38.85
C ALA A 141 -6.39 -8.32 37.64
N ARG A 142 -6.65 -9.32 36.79
CA ARG A 142 -5.92 -9.57 35.54
C ARG A 142 -6.10 -8.43 34.55
N VAL A 143 -7.35 -8.06 34.27
CA VAL A 143 -7.69 -7.01 33.31
C VAL A 143 -7.17 -5.64 33.78
N ARG A 144 -7.22 -5.38 35.09
CA ARG A 144 -6.73 -4.16 35.72
C ARG A 144 -5.21 -3.95 35.56
N LYS A 145 -4.41 -5.02 35.44
CA LYS A 145 -2.95 -4.91 35.18
C LYS A 145 -2.63 -4.25 33.84
N VAL A 146 -3.52 -4.39 32.86
CA VAL A 146 -3.31 -3.86 31.50
C VAL A 146 -4.09 -2.57 31.29
N SER A 147 -5.38 -2.59 31.64
CA SER A 147 -6.33 -1.53 31.28
C SER A 147 -6.83 -0.72 32.48
N GLY A 148 -6.13 -0.81 33.63
CA GLY A 148 -6.45 -0.03 34.83
C GLY A 148 -6.24 1.48 34.66
N GLY A 149 -5.36 1.87 33.74
CA GLY A 149 -5.10 3.28 33.40
C GLY A 149 -6.05 3.87 32.34
N ILE A 150 -6.76 3.01 31.58
CA ILE A 150 -7.69 3.44 30.53
C ILE A 150 -8.82 4.29 31.15
N ASN A 151 -9.51 5.09 30.34
CA ASN A 151 -10.71 5.85 30.74
C ASN A 151 -11.93 5.27 30.02
N THR A 152 -12.59 4.28 30.62
CA THR A 152 -13.66 3.49 29.98
C THR A 152 -14.87 4.36 29.70
N LEU A 153 -15.18 5.33 30.57
CA LEU A 153 -16.29 6.25 30.32
C LEU A 153 -16.01 7.23 29.19
N PHE A 154 -14.76 7.68 29.02
CA PHE A 154 -14.40 8.50 27.87
C PHE A 154 -14.42 7.68 26.57
N VAL A 155 -13.96 6.43 26.58
CA VAL A 155 -14.10 5.52 25.44
C VAL A 155 -15.59 5.27 25.12
N ALA A 156 -16.44 5.08 26.13
CA ALA A 156 -17.88 4.94 25.95
C ALA A 156 -18.51 6.20 25.33
N PHE A 157 -18.09 7.39 25.77
CA PHE A 157 -18.47 8.65 25.17
C PHE A 157 -18.12 8.69 23.68
N MET A 158 -16.91 8.29 23.29
CA MET A 158 -16.50 8.21 21.87
C MET A 158 -17.39 7.24 21.09
N VAL A 159 -17.63 6.03 21.60
CA VAL A 159 -18.48 5.01 20.95
C VAL A 159 -19.90 5.53 20.71
N VAL A 160 -20.49 6.19 21.70
CA VAL A 160 -21.86 6.73 21.60
C VAL A 160 -21.91 7.89 20.61
N PHE A 161 -21.03 8.89 20.74
CA PHE A 161 -21.06 10.10 19.93
C PHE A 161 -20.59 9.88 18.49
N CYS A 162 -19.74 8.87 18.24
CA CYS A 162 -19.43 8.45 16.87
C CYS A 162 -20.51 7.56 16.25
N MET A 163 -21.51 7.10 17.02
CA MET A 163 -22.40 6.00 16.62
C MET A 163 -21.61 4.78 16.14
N TRP A 164 -20.51 4.46 16.84
CA TRP A 164 -19.52 3.49 16.39
C TRP A 164 -20.05 2.04 16.48
N PRO A 165 -19.72 1.16 15.51
CA PRO A 165 -20.24 -0.22 15.48
C PRO A 165 -19.67 -1.14 16.56
N HIS A 166 -18.42 -0.95 16.99
CA HIS A 166 -17.80 -1.80 18.02
C HIS A 166 -18.26 -1.40 19.43
N ARG A 167 -19.49 -1.77 19.77
CA ARG A 167 -20.18 -1.35 21.01
C ARG A 167 -19.59 -1.93 22.29
N THR A 168 -18.94 -3.08 22.19
CA THR A 168 -18.40 -3.87 23.30
C THR A 168 -16.96 -3.51 23.66
N VAL A 169 -16.29 -2.63 22.91
CA VAL A 169 -14.89 -2.22 23.20
C VAL A 169 -14.69 -1.77 24.65
N VAL A 170 -15.67 -1.08 25.23
CA VAL A 170 -15.65 -0.61 26.63
C VAL A 170 -15.71 -1.80 27.59
N GLU A 171 -16.59 -2.76 27.30
CA GLU A 171 -16.72 -4.00 28.08
C GLU A 171 -15.40 -4.76 28.08
N ARG A 172 -14.70 -4.84 26.95
CA ARG A 172 -13.43 -5.56 26.85
C ARG A 172 -12.30 -4.93 27.66
N PHE A 173 -12.32 -3.62 27.90
CA PHE A 173 -11.42 -2.97 28.87
C PHE A 173 -11.81 -3.25 30.34
N THR A 174 -12.95 -3.89 30.60
CA THR A 174 -13.38 -4.30 31.96
C THR A 174 -13.35 -5.81 32.17
N THR A 175 -13.69 -6.61 31.15
CA THR A 175 -13.76 -8.08 31.21
C THR A 175 -12.55 -8.76 30.57
N GLY A 176 -11.77 -8.03 29.76
CA GLY A 176 -10.74 -8.59 28.90
C GLY A 176 -11.32 -9.18 27.60
N TYR A 177 -10.45 -9.34 26.60
CA TYR A 177 -10.81 -10.01 25.35
C TYR A 177 -10.53 -11.50 25.42
N ASP A 178 -11.37 -12.28 24.76
CA ASP A 178 -11.06 -13.67 24.46
C ASP A 178 -10.08 -13.75 23.29
N VAL A 179 -9.03 -14.56 23.48
CA VAL A 179 -7.96 -14.72 22.47
C VAL A 179 -8.01 -16.07 21.76
N MET A 180 -8.91 -16.96 22.18
CA MET A 180 -9.13 -18.30 21.64
C MET A 180 -10.62 -18.50 21.31
N GLY A 181 -10.92 -19.43 20.40
CA GLY A 181 -12.28 -19.63 19.90
C GLY A 181 -12.68 -18.55 18.89
N ALA A 182 -13.98 -18.23 18.87
CA ALA A 182 -14.53 -17.22 17.98
C ALA A 182 -14.18 -15.81 18.48
N VAL A 183 -13.36 -15.12 17.70
CA VAL A 183 -13.03 -13.71 17.93
C VAL A 183 -14.26 -12.85 17.64
N GLU A 184 -14.49 -11.87 18.51
CA GLU A 184 -15.61 -10.94 18.45
C GLU A 184 -15.77 -10.24 17.10
N ILE A 185 -17.03 -10.07 16.68
CA ILE A 185 -17.40 -9.29 15.49
C ILE A 185 -17.57 -7.84 15.88
N THR A 186 -16.69 -6.97 15.39
CA THR A 186 -16.67 -5.55 15.80
C THR A 186 -17.57 -4.67 14.93
N GLY A 187 -17.88 -5.10 13.71
CA GLY A 187 -18.55 -4.29 12.69
C GLY A 187 -17.68 -3.18 12.08
N VAL A 188 -16.41 -3.09 12.47
CA VAL A 188 -15.46 -2.06 11.98
C VAL A 188 -14.82 -2.49 10.65
N TYR A 189 -14.78 -3.79 10.39
CA TYR A 189 -14.06 -4.38 9.26
C TYR A 189 -14.98 -5.14 8.32
N ARG A 190 -14.49 -5.39 7.10
CA ARG A 190 -15.21 -6.23 6.14
C ARG A 190 -15.40 -7.64 6.70
N LYS A 191 -16.58 -8.19 6.43
CA LYS A 191 -16.93 -9.58 6.73
C LYS A 191 -15.94 -10.53 6.04
N HIS A 192 -15.39 -11.47 6.80
CA HIS A 192 -14.52 -12.51 6.28
C HIS A 192 -14.46 -13.68 7.26
N HIS A 193 -14.85 -14.87 6.85
CA HIS A 193 -14.80 -16.03 7.73
C HIS A 193 -13.53 -16.85 7.54
N LYS A 194 -12.80 -17.06 8.63
CA LYS A 194 -11.72 -18.04 8.72
C LYS A 194 -11.98 -18.92 9.95
N PRO A 195 -12.48 -20.15 9.76
CA PRO A 195 -12.85 -21.04 10.86
C PRO A 195 -11.63 -21.52 11.63
N ALA A 196 -11.86 -21.90 12.89
CA ALA A 196 -10.93 -22.73 13.63
C ALA A 196 -10.87 -24.13 13.00
N THR A 197 -9.69 -24.72 12.98
CA THR A 197 -9.44 -26.07 12.45
C THR A 197 -9.20 -27.09 13.56
N LEU A 198 -9.05 -26.62 14.81
CA LEU A 198 -9.00 -27.44 16.01
C LEU A 198 -9.95 -26.82 17.04
N SER A 199 -10.68 -27.66 17.77
CA SER A 199 -11.43 -27.25 18.96
C SER A 199 -10.49 -26.94 20.13
N LEU A 200 -10.99 -26.17 21.11
CA LEU A 200 -10.23 -25.89 22.33
C LEU A 200 -9.98 -27.15 23.15
N ASP A 201 -10.92 -28.09 23.15
CA ASP A 201 -10.77 -29.38 23.85
C ASP A 201 -9.66 -30.23 23.22
N GLU A 202 -9.58 -30.32 21.89
CA GLU A 202 -8.48 -31.03 21.20
C GLU A 202 -7.11 -30.42 21.54
N LEU A 203 -7.04 -29.08 21.63
CA LEU A 203 -5.81 -28.38 22.03
C LEU A 203 -5.42 -28.70 23.49
N LEU A 204 -6.39 -28.78 24.41
CA LEU A 204 -6.14 -29.09 25.81
C LEU A 204 -5.83 -30.57 26.04
N GLN A 205 -6.44 -31.48 25.29
CA GLN A 205 -6.16 -32.92 25.35
C GLN A 205 -4.71 -33.23 25.00
N THR A 206 -4.14 -32.50 24.03
CA THR A 206 -2.75 -32.66 23.59
C THR A 206 -1.75 -31.78 24.36
N ALA A 207 -2.21 -30.95 25.31
CA ALA A 207 -1.33 -30.02 26.03
C ALA A 207 -0.24 -30.70 26.88
N PRO A 208 -0.49 -31.80 27.63
CA PRO A 208 0.56 -32.46 28.41
C PRO A 208 1.72 -32.96 27.53
N ALA A 209 1.40 -33.62 26.41
CA ALA A 209 2.40 -34.11 25.47
C ALA A 209 3.22 -32.96 24.85
N TRP A 210 2.56 -31.84 24.56
CA TRP A 210 3.23 -30.63 24.06
C TRP A 210 4.17 -30.00 25.10
N HIS A 211 3.78 -29.96 26.37
CA HIS A 211 4.66 -29.44 27.44
C HIS A 211 5.87 -30.35 27.66
N GLU A 212 5.67 -31.67 27.67
CA GLU A 212 6.78 -32.65 27.74
C GLU A 212 7.73 -32.52 26.55
N GLU A 213 7.19 -32.26 25.35
CA GLU A 213 8.00 -32.01 24.16
C GLU A 213 8.87 -30.75 24.36
N ILE A 214 8.28 -29.63 24.79
CA ILE A 214 9.03 -28.38 25.05
C ILE A 214 10.14 -28.61 26.08
N GLU A 215 9.85 -29.27 27.19
CA GLU A 215 10.85 -29.50 28.25
C GLU A 215 12.06 -30.32 27.76
N ARG A 216 11.86 -31.19 26.76
CA ARG A 216 12.94 -31.97 26.10
C ARG A 216 13.65 -31.21 24.99
N MET A 217 13.13 -30.05 24.54
CA MET A 217 13.79 -29.26 23.51
C MET A 217 15.13 -28.72 24.03
N PRO A 218 16.17 -28.70 23.17
CA PRO A 218 17.44 -28.08 23.53
C PRO A 218 17.27 -26.56 23.72
N GLU A 219 18.29 -25.95 24.31
CA GLU A 219 18.41 -24.50 24.41
C GLU A 219 18.24 -23.84 23.02
N PRO A 220 17.30 -22.89 22.86
CA PRO A 220 17.16 -22.13 21.61
C PRO A 220 18.40 -21.28 21.30
N ALA A 221 18.69 -21.05 20.02
CA ALA A 221 19.86 -20.27 19.61
C ALA A 221 19.93 -18.86 20.23
N ASP A 222 18.79 -18.15 20.32
CA ASP A 222 18.69 -16.81 20.92
C ASP A 222 18.12 -16.84 22.36
N ALA A 223 18.39 -17.90 23.13
CA ALA A 223 17.77 -18.09 24.44
C ALA A 223 18.05 -16.94 25.42
N ALA A 224 19.27 -16.39 25.41
CA ALA A 224 19.66 -15.28 26.28
C ALA A 224 18.85 -14.01 26.00
N GLU A 225 18.66 -13.69 24.72
CA GLU A 225 17.91 -12.53 24.25
C GLU A 225 16.41 -12.69 24.52
N ILE A 226 15.86 -13.88 24.29
CA ILE A 226 14.45 -14.20 24.61
C ILE A 226 14.22 -14.05 26.12
N TYR A 227 15.13 -14.57 26.94
CA TYR A 227 15.05 -14.48 28.40
C TYR A 227 15.14 -13.03 28.88
N ALA A 228 16.12 -12.27 28.40
CA ALA A 228 16.28 -10.86 28.73
C ALA A 228 15.07 -10.01 28.31
N ALA A 229 14.53 -10.24 27.10
CA ALA A 229 13.33 -9.56 26.63
C ALA A 229 12.10 -9.89 27.49
N THR A 230 12.01 -11.14 27.97
CA THR A 230 10.94 -11.57 28.87
C THR A 230 11.05 -10.90 30.24
N LEU A 231 12.24 -10.84 30.83
CA LEU A 231 12.47 -10.11 32.09
C LEU A 231 12.12 -8.62 31.95
N LYS A 232 12.38 -8.02 30.78
CA LYS A 232 11.97 -6.64 30.48
C LYS A 232 10.45 -6.47 30.38
N GLU A 233 9.72 -7.46 29.85
CA GLU A 233 8.25 -7.43 29.88
C GLU A 233 7.70 -7.58 31.30
N ILE A 234 8.33 -8.42 32.13
CA ILE A 234 7.98 -8.56 33.55
C ILE A 234 8.21 -7.26 34.31
N SER A 235 9.35 -6.60 34.11
CA SER A 235 9.65 -5.33 34.80
C SER A 235 8.72 -4.19 34.39
N LYS A 236 8.19 -4.23 33.16
CA LYS A 236 7.15 -3.32 32.68
C LYS A 236 5.74 -3.65 33.19
N GLY A 237 5.56 -4.78 33.85
CA GLY A 237 4.25 -5.24 34.32
C GLY A 237 3.38 -5.88 33.22
N HIS A 238 3.95 -6.23 32.06
CA HIS A 238 3.24 -6.88 30.94
C HIS A 238 3.09 -8.39 31.12
N ALA A 239 3.94 -8.99 31.95
CA ALA A 239 3.96 -10.41 32.25
C ALA A 239 4.12 -10.69 33.76
N GLY A 240 3.75 -11.90 34.19
CA GLY A 240 3.90 -12.36 35.57
C GLY A 240 5.32 -12.84 35.91
N PRO A 241 5.60 -13.15 37.19
CA PRO A 241 6.89 -13.74 37.56
C PRO A 241 7.10 -15.09 36.86
N LEU A 242 8.36 -15.41 36.57
CA LEU A 242 8.74 -16.72 36.06
C LEU A 242 8.48 -17.81 37.11
N ARG A 243 7.85 -18.90 36.67
CA ARG A 243 7.41 -20.03 37.50
C ARG A 243 7.69 -21.35 36.79
N ALA A 244 7.67 -22.45 37.53
CA ALA A 244 7.82 -23.78 36.92
C ALA A 244 6.51 -24.17 36.20
N PRO A 245 6.56 -25.00 35.15
CA PRO A 245 5.35 -25.52 34.50
C PRO A 245 4.37 -26.19 35.48
N ALA A 246 4.89 -26.90 36.48
CA ALA A 246 4.11 -27.50 37.57
C ALA A 246 3.26 -26.50 38.38
N ASP A 247 3.66 -25.22 38.48
CA ASP A 247 2.85 -24.19 39.14
C ASP A 247 1.58 -23.88 38.33
N PHE A 248 1.66 -23.97 37.00
CA PHE A 248 0.52 -23.77 36.09
C PHE A 248 -0.36 -25.02 36.01
N ASP A 249 0.23 -26.22 36.08
CA ASP A 249 -0.53 -27.46 36.27
C ASP A 249 -1.34 -27.44 37.57
N ALA A 250 -0.77 -26.94 38.67
CA ALA A 250 -1.49 -26.81 39.93
C ALA A 250 -2.64 -25.80 39.86
N ARG A 251 -2.47 -24.72 39.07
CA ARG A 251 -3.47 -23.66 38.94
C ARG A 251 -4.60 -24.00 37.97
N PHE A 252 -4.28 -24.53 36.79
CA PHE A 252 -5.24 -24.77 35.72
C PHE A 252 -5.59 -26.25 35.55
N GLY A 253 -4.81 -27.16 36.13
CA GLY A 253 -4.86 -28.60 35.85
C GLY A 253 -4.00 -28.95 34.63
N LYS A 254 -3.44 -30.17 34.61
CA LYS A 254 -2.55 -30.65 33.52
C LYS A 254 -3.15 -30.58 32.11
N ARG A 255 -4.48 -30.63 32.00
CA ARG A 255 -5.24 -30.49 30.75
C ARG A 255 -6.09 -29.21 30.71
N GLY A 256 -5.75 -28.22 31.53
CA GLY A 256 -6.50 -26.97 31.62
C GLY A 256 -5.78 -25.77 31.02
N TRP A 257 -4.55 -25.93 30.53
CA TRP A 257 -3.78 -24.85 29.92
C TRP A 257 -2.91 -25.35 28.77
N ARG A 258 -2.57 -24.45 27.84
CA ARG A 258 -1.66 -24.74 26.74
C ARG A 258 -0.65 -23.61 26.57
N GLY A 259 0.60 -23.87 26.93
CA GLY A 259 1.67 -22.91 26.81
C GLY A 259 2.12 -22.66 25.37
N VAL A 260 2.58 -21.43 25.13
CA VAL A 260 3.11 -20.93 23.87
C VAL A 260 4.62 -20.85 23.96
N ILE A 261 5.36 -21.44 23.02
CA ILE A 261 6.81 -21.25 22.96
C ILE A 261 7.16 -19.87 22.39
N ARG A 262 8.08 -19.16 23.03
CA ARG A 262 8.59 -17.86 22.54
C ARG A 262 9.85 -18.05 21.71
N PHE A 263 9.96 -17.31 20.60
CA PHE A 263 11.15 -17.25 19.75
C PHE A 263 11.56 -15.81 19.43
N GLY A 264 12.72 -15.63 18.82
CA GLY A 264 13.29 -14.34 18.44
C GLY A 264 13.35 -14.12 16.94
N ILE A 265 13.19 -12.87 16.51
CA ILE A 265 13.52 -12.42 15.15
C ILE A 265 14.43 -11.21 15.25
N TRP A 266 15.58 -11.27 14.58
CA TRP A 266 16.47 -10.13 14.39
C TRP A 266 16.03 -9.28 13.21
N GLN A 267 15.75 -8.00 13.46
CA GLN A 267 15.43 -6.99 12.46
C GLN A 267 16.54 -5.94 12.47
N GLY A 268 17.61 -6.19 11.70
CA GLY A 268 18.88 -5.48 11.87
C GLY A 268 19.45 -5.81 13.26
N GLU A 269 19.85 -4.79 14.01
CA GLU A 269 20.35 -4.93 15.39
C GLU A 269 19.24 -5.08 16.44
N LYS A 270 17.96 -5.00 16.03
CA LYS A 270 16.84 -5.03 16.95
C LYS A 270 16.27 -6.44 17.11
N PHE A 271 16.37 -6.98 18.32
CA PHE A 271 15.73 -8.23 18.70
C PHE A 271 14.23 -8.06 18.98
N ARG A 272 13.39 -8.90 18.39
CA ARG A 272 11.93 -8.91 18.60
C ARG A 272 11.48 -10.28 19.16
N PRO A 273 10.97 -10.35 20.41
CA PRO A 273 10.37 -11.57 20.92
C PRO A 273 8.99 -11.78 20.28
N ILE A 274 8.73 -12.98 19.78
CA ILE A 274 7.45 -13.38 19.19
C ILE A 274 6.95 -14.64 19.88
N ASP A 275 5.66 -14.66 20.17
CA ASP A 275 4.96 -15.74 20.84
C ASP A 275 4.42 -16.71 19.74
N ASP A 276 5.01 -17.90 19.57
CA ASP A 276 4.75 -18.76 18.40
C ASP A 276 3.39 -19.50 18.47
N GLY A 277 2.32 -18.76 18.17
CA GLY A 277 0.97 -19.31 18.09
C GLY A 277 0.75 -20.30 16.94
N LYS A 278 1.68 -20.38 15.97
CA LYS A 278 1.59 -21.37 14.88
C LYS A 278 2.14 -22.71 15.35
N ARG A 279 3.37 -22.75 15.86
CA ARG A 279 4.00 -23.98 16.38
C ARG A 279 3.24 -24.53 17.58
N SER A 280 2.73 -23.64 18.44
CA SER A 280 1.95 -24.04 19.62
C SER A 280 0.50 -24.40 19.30
N LEU A 281 0.08 -24.34 18.02
CA LEU A 281 -1.27 -24.62 17.50
C LEU A 281 -2.39 -23.67 17.97
N HIS A 282 -2.12 -22.64 18.78
CA HIS A 282 -3.14 -21.66 19.19
C HIS A 282 -3.87 -21.03 18.01
N ASN A 283 -3.15 -20.71 16.93
CA ASN A 283 -3.73 -20.12 15.72
C ASN A 283 -4.71 -21.07 14.97
N MET A 284 -4.68 -22.37 15.27
CA MET A 284 -5.61 -23.37 14.73
C MET A 284 -6.92 -23.42 15.54
N GLY A 285 -6.89 -23.02 16.81
CA GLY A 285 -8.06 -22.89 17.69
C GLY A 285 -8.70 -21.50 17.70
N GLN A 286 -8.34 -20.64 16.74
CA GLN A 286 -8.85 -19.27 16.62
C GLN A 286 -9.69 -19.14 15.35
N GLU A 287 -10.91 -18.66 15.52
CA GLU A 287 -11.87 -18.35 14.47
C GLU A 287 -12.04 -16.84 14.34
N THR A 288 -12.02 -16.31 13.12
CA THR A 288 -12.16 -14.87 12.86
C THR A 288 -13.23 -14.63 11.81
N HIS A 289 -14.06 -13.60 12.01
CA HIS A 289 -15.18 -13.24 11.13
C HIS A 289 -14.98 -11.91 10.38
N GLU A 290 -13.82 -11.28 10.57
CA GLU A 290 -13.49 -9.98 10.01
C GLU A 290 -12.06 -9.95 9.49
N LYS A 291 -11.84 -9.17 8.42
CA LYS A 291 -10.51 -8.96 7.83
C LYS A 291 -10.16 -7.48 7.84
N ILE A 292 -9.18 -7.12 8.67
CA ILE A 292 -8.72 -5.73 8.85
C ILE A 292 -8.30 -5.05 7.54
N HIS A 293 -8.24 -3.72 7.61
CA HIS A 293 -7.64 -2.84 6.61
C HIS A 293 -6.70 -1.86 7.30
N HIS A 294 -5.83 -1.23 6.52
CA HIS A 294 -4.92 -0.19 6.98
C HIS A 294 -4.88 0.94 5.97
N CYS A 295 -4.48 2.12 6.43
CA CYS A 295 -4.17 3.22 5.53
C CYS A 295 -2.97 2.86 4.62
N PRO A 296 -2.97 3.31 3.35
CA PRO A 296 -1.90 3.04 2.42
C PRO A 296 -0.65 3.89 2.72
N VAL A 297 0.52 3.48 2.23
CA VAL A 297 1.76 4.29 2.36
C VAL A 297 1.63 5.67 1.69
N GLU A 298 0.78 5.77 0.66
CA GLU A 298 0.49 7.01 -0.05
C GLU A 298 -0.52 7.93 0.67
N PHE A 299 -0.88 7.66 1.94
CA PHE A 299 -1.89 8.42 2.67
C PHE A 299 -1.63 9.94 2.67
N ALA A 300 -0.37 10.37 2.88
CA ALA A 300 -0.01 11.78 2.87
C ALA A 300 -0.10 12.41 1.48
N ILE A 301 0.39 11.70 0.47
CA ILE A 301 0.34 12.11 -0.94
C ILE A 301 -1.12 12.29 -1.38
N MET A 302 -2.00 11.36 -1.01
CA MET A 302 -3.43 11.41 -1.31
C MET A 302 -4.10 12.67 -0.77
N LEU A 303 -3.80 13.05 0.47
CA LEU A 303 -4.37 14.26 1.06
C LEU A 303 -3.78 15.54 0.46
N ALA A 304 -2.51 15.52 0.04
CA ALA A 304 -1.91 16.63 -0.71
C ALA A 304 -2.59 16.83 -2.08
N VAL A 305 -2.88 15.74 -2.82
CA VAL A 305 -3.68 15.81 -4.07
C VAL A 305 -5.06 16.38 -3.79
N PHE A 306 -5.73 15.91 -2.75
CA PHE A 306 -7.05 16.42 -2.36
C PHE A 306 -7.02 17.93 -2.07
N PHE A 307 -6.07 18.41 -1.25
CA PHE A 307 -5.91 19.83 -0.96
C PHE A 307 -5.67 20.67 -2.21
N ALA A 308 -4.78 20.21 -3.09
CA ALA A 308 -4.45 20.88 -4.34
C ALA A 308 -5.66 21.02 -5.28
N MET A 309 -6.51 20.00 -5.36
CA MET A 309 -7.71 20.01 -6.20
C MET A 309 -8.88 20.77 -5.56
N ALA A 310 -8.98 20.78 -4.24
CA ALA A 310 -10.07 21.43 -3.51
C ALA A 310 -9.89 22.95 -3.38
N VAL A 311 -8.66 23.46 -3.47
CA VAL A 311 -8.37 24.90 -3.34
C VAL A 311 -7.94 25.48 -4.69
N PRO A 312 -8.63 26.51 -5.20
CA PRO A 312 -8.27 27.14 -6.47
C PRO A 312 -6.92 27.86 -6.37
N ARG A 313 -6.24 27.99 -7.52
CA ARG A 313 -4.97 28.71 -7.63
C ARG A 313 -5.17 30.24 -7.64
N PRO A 314 -4.15 31.02 -7.24
CA PRO A 314 -2.88 30.58 -6.65
C PRO A 314 -3.05 30.01 -5.25
N TRP A 315 -2.29 28.96 -4.92
CA TRP A 315 -2.39 28.34 -3.61
C TRP A 315 -1.79 29.22 -2.51
N PRO A 316 -2.48 29.42 -1.39
CA PRO A 316 -1.95 30.21 -0.29
C PRO A 316 -0.89 29.43 0.50
N GLU A 317 0.05 30.13 1.13
CA GLU A 317 1.17 29.50 1.87
C GLU A 317 0.70 28.54 2.97
N TRP A 318 -0.43 28.84 3.62
CA TRP A 318 -0.98 28.02 4.69
C TRP A 318 -1.47 26.63 4.20
N LEU A 319 -1.64 26.44 2.89
CA LEU A 319 -2.10 25.18 2.29
C LEU A 319 -1.01 24.11 2.23
N GLN A 320 0.27 24.49 2.40
CA GLN A 320 1.40 23.54 2.38
C GLN A 320 1.09 22.32 3.26
N ALA A 321 1.03 21.14 2.66
CA ALA A 321 0.79 19.90 3.38
C ALA A 321 2.01 19.50 4.20
N GLU A 322 1.75 18.97 5.39
CA GLU A 322 2.73 18.43 6.32
C GLU A 322 2.25 17.05 6.79
N LEU A 323 3.20 16.15 7.09
CA LEU A 323 2.95 14.82 7.65
C LEU A 323 3.65 14.73 9.01
N GLY A 324 2.96 14.21 10.02
CA GLY A 324 3.51 13.75 11.28
C GLY A 324 3.22 12.26 11.46
N THR A 325 4.07 11.55 12.18
CA THR A 325 3.85 10.12 12.47
C THR A 325 4.05 9.84 13.95
N ASP A 326 3.14 9.04 14.50
CA ASP A 326 3.09 8.67 15.89
C ASP A 326 2.94 7.16 16.03
N ASP A 327 3.57 6.57 17.05
CA ASP A 327 3.51 5.13 17.34
C ASP A 327 2.79 4.93 18.68
N LEU A 328 1.80 4.04 18.73
CA LEU A 328 1.06 3.77 19.96
C LEU A 328 1.91 2.98 20.95
N ALA A 329 2.02 3.47 22.19
CA ALA A 329 2.69 2.74 23.24
C ALA A 329 1.97 1.41 23.55
N ASP A 330 2.76 0.37 23.80
CA ASP A 330 2.32 -0.95 24.27
C ASP A 330 1.32 -1.71 23.39
N ALA A 331 0.88 -1.20 22.23
CA ALA A 331 0.13 -1.89 21.18
C ALA A 331 -0.73 -3.09 21.67
N TYR A 332 -0.40 -4.32 21.24
CA TYR A 332 -1.10 -5.54 21.65
C TYR A 332 -1.01 -5.81 23.16
N ARG A 333 0.12 -5.49 23.81
CA ARG A 333 0.25 -5.63 25.28
C ARG A 333 -0.71 -4.71 26.03
N GLY A 334 -1.15 -3.61 25.43
CA GLY A 334 -2.17 -2.69 25.95
C GLY A 334 -3.61 -3.20 25.86
N CYS A 335 -3.87 -4.32 25.17
CA CYS A 335 -5.18 -4.95 25.14
C CYS A 335 -5.28 -6.05 26.21
N PRO A 336 -6.17 -5.92 27.22
CA PRO A 336 -6.31 -6.92 28.28
C PRO A 336 -6.84 -8.25 27.74
N THR A 337 -6.48 -9.35 28.37
CA THR A 337 -7.09 -10.66 28.07
C THR A 337 -8.04 -11.05 29.19
N SER A 338 -9.11 -11.78 28.84
CA SER A 338 -10.10 -12.25 29.81
C SER A 338 -9.49 -13.25 30.80
N ASP A 339 -10.16 -13.47 31.93
CA ASP A 339 -9.76 -14.52 32.88
C ASP A 339 -9.90 -15.92 32.26
N ALA A 340 -10.90 -16.13 31.39
CA ALA A 340 -11.06 -17.36 30.62
C ALA A 340 -9.89 -17.60 29.63
N SER A 341 -9.25 -16.52 29.18
CA SER A 341 -8.08 -16.58 28.31
C SER A 341 -6.76 -16.82 29.03
N ALA A 342 -6.73 -16.73 30.36
CA ALA A 342 -5.50 -16.90 31.16
C ALA A 342 -4.72 -18.20 30.84
N PRO A 343 -5.36 -19.38 30.71
CA PRO A 343 -4.64 -20.63 30.42
C PRO A 343 -3.99 -20.71 29.04
N TRP A 344 -4.32 -19.78 28.14
CA TRP A 344 -3.84 -19.74 26.76
C TRP A 344 -2.71 -18.73 26.54
N THR A 345 -2.39 -17.94 27.57
CA THR A 345 -1.44 -16.82 27.52
C THR A 345 -0.16 -17.10 28.31
N VAL A 346 0.03 -18.36 28.71
CA VAL A 346 1.25 -18.81 29.39
C VAL A 346 2.34 -19.05 28.34
N LEU A 347 3.51 -18.47 28.56
CA LEU A 347 4.65 -18.54 27.67
C LEU A 347 5.74 -19.42 28.24
N PHE A 348 6.28 -20.32 27.42
CA PHE A 348 7.51 -21.04 27.69
C PHE A 348 8.72 -20.21 27.25
N VAL A 349 9.67 -20.06 28.16
CA VAL A 349 10.93 -19.33 27.97
C VAL A 349 12.07 -20.12 28.60
N TYR A 350 13.16 -20.32 27.85
CA TYR A 350 14.35 -20.99 28.37
C TYR A 350 15.14 -20.04 29.28
N ASN A 351 15.36 -20.43 30.54
CA ASN A 351 16.24 -19.71 31.46
C ASN A 351 17.66 -20.24 31.29
N THR A 352 18.53 -19.42 30.70
CA THR A 352 19.91 -19.79 30.39
C THR A 352 20.76 -20.05 31.64
N ALA A 353 20.53 -19.30 32.72
CA ALA A 353 21.27 -19.47 33.98
C ALA A 353 20.89 -20.76 34.70
N ALA A 354 19.59 -21.08 34.74
CA ALA A 354 19.08 -22.30 35.38
C ALA A 354 19.04 -23.51 34.45
N ARG A 355 19.39 -23.33 33.16
CA ARG A 355 19.38 -24.34 32.09
C ARG A 355 18.09 -25.15 32.02
N LYS A 356 16.95 -24.46 32.19
CA LYS A 356 15.62 -25.08 32.22
C LYS A 356 14.55 -24.21 31.60
N TRP A 357 13.53 -24.86 31.07
CA TRP A 357 12.32 -24.19 30.63
C TRP A 357 11.52 -23.66 31.82
N MET A 358 11.09 -22.41 31.72
CA MET A 358 10.28 -21.71 32.72
C MET A 358 9.05 -21.12 32.03
N CYS A 359 8.02 -20.82 32.81
CA CYS A 359 6.77 -20.28 32.32
C CYS A 359 6.47 -18.90 32.92
N THR A 360 5.84 -18.03 32.14
CA THR A 360 5.24 -16.76 32.63
C THR A 360 3.90 -16.51 31.96
N GLU A 361 2.98 -15.87 32.67
CA GLU A 361 1.67 -15.49 32.15
C GLU A 361 1.72 -14.07 31.57
N LEU A 362 1.30 -13.89 30.32
CA LEU A 362 1.05 -12.55 29.78
C LEU A 362 -0.28 -12.02 30.27
N TRP A 363 -0.36 -10.72 30.57
CA TRP A 363 -1.63 -10.08 30.95
C TRP A 363 -2.38 -9.52 29.72
N GLY A 364 -1.64 -9.02 28.74
CA GLY A 364 -2.16 -8.48 27.48
C GLY A 364 -2.07 -9.45 26.31
N HIS A 365 -2.38 -8.97 25.10
CA HIS A 365 -2.39 -9.83 23.91
C HIS A 365 -0.98 -10.25 23.46
N SER A 366 -0.92 -11.44 22.85
CA SER A 366 0.26 -12.09 22.29
C SER A 366 0.62 -11.57 20.89
N TYR A 367 1.91 -11.35 20.57
CA TYR A 367 2.31 -10.82 19.25
C TYR A 367 2.17 -11.82 18.09
N GLY A 368 2.05 -13.13 18.37
CA GLY A 368 1.92 -14.14 17.31
C GLY A 368 0.55 -14.80 17.21
N PHE A 369 -0.46 -14.26 17.90
CA PHE A 369 -1.84 -14.73 17.81
C PHE A 369 -2.59 -14.01 16.71
N ARG A 370 -3.43 -14.74 15.95
CA ARG A 370 -4.30 -14.15 14.93
C ARG A 370 -5.34 -13.21 15.55
N SER A 371 -5.90 -13.60 16.69
CA SER A 371 -6.90 -12.82 17.44
C SER A 371 -6.39 -11.45 17.90
N SER A 372 -5.11 -11.34 18.27
CA SER A 372 -4.50 -10.08 18.70
C SER A 372 -4.59 -8.98 17.67
N VAL A 373 -4.42 -9.33 16.40
CA VAL A 373 -4.48 -8.34 15.32
C VAL A 373 -5.90 -7.80 15.21
N ASN A 374 -6.92 -8.66 15.21
CA ASN A 374 -8.31 -8.23 15.10
C ASN A 374 -8.77 -7.43 16.34
N ASN A 375 -8.50 -7.93 17.54
CA ASN A 375 -8.94 -7.32 18.79
C ASN A 375 -8.32 -5.93 19.00
N PHE A 376 -7.02 -5.79 18.74
CA PHE A 376 -6.33 -4.52 18.92
C PHE A 376 -6.76 -3.49 17.89
N ASN A 377 -6.69 -3.81 16.59
CA ASN A 377 -6.80 -2.80 15.53
C ASN A 377 -8.18 -2.09 15.53
N ALA A 378 -9.23 -2.71 16.07
CA ALA A 378 -10.57 -2.10 16.11
C ALA A 378 -10.67 -0.88 17.06
N TRP A 379 -9.82 -0.80 18.09
CA TRP A 379 -9.81 0.32 19.04
C TRP A 379 -9.14 1.58 18.46
N PRO A 380 -7.97 1.53 17.82
CA PRO A 380 -7.37 2.67 17.13
C PRO A 380 -8.28 3.25 16.04
N GLU A 381 -9.07 2.45 15.33
CA GLU A 381 -10.04 2.95 14.35
C GLU A 381 -11.11 3.86 14.98
N LEU A 382 -11.54 3.56 16.22
CA LEU A 382 -12.43 4.45 16.98
C LEU A 382 -11.76 5.79 17.26
N VAL A 383 -10.47 5.78 17.63
CA VAL A 383 -9.68 7.01 17.84
C VAL A 383 -9.59 7.82 16.55
N VAL A 384 -9.28 7.17 15.42
CA VAL A 384 -9.24 7.80 14.10
C VAL A 384 -10.58 8.45 13.75
N GLY A 385 -11.68 7.70 13.82
CA GLY A 385 -13.01 8.20 13.52
C GLY A 385 -13.41 9.37 14.41
N PHE A 386 -13.10 9.31 15.71
CA PHE A 386 -13.37 10.41 16.64
C PHE A 386 -12.54 11.66 16.32
N CYS A 387 -11.24 11.52 16.08
CA CYS A 387 -10.35 12.62 15.70
C CYS A 387 -10.82 13.31 14.41
N ARG A 388 -11.21 12.54 13.39
CA ARG A 388 -11.74 13.07 12.12
C ARG A 388 -13.04 13.84 12.33
N ARG A 389 -14.02 13.23 13.00
CA ARG A 389 -15.40 13.77 13.14
C ARG A 389 -15.51 14.94 14.11
N PHE A 390 -14.70 14.98 15.18
CA PHE A 390 -14.83 15.98 16.23
C PHE A 390 -13.74 17.06 16.17
N LEU A 391 -12.54 16.72 15.68
CA LEU A 391 -11.38 17.62 15.73
C LEU A 391 -10.85 17.99 14.34
N SER A 392 -11.49 17.50 13.28
CA SER A 392 -11.09 17.74 11.89
C SER A 392 -9.62 17.37 11.66
N VAL A 393 -9.18 16.26 12.27
CA VAL A 393 -7.81 15.75 12.20
C VAL A 393 -7.72 14.68 11.12
N LEU A 394 -6.80 14.84 10.16
CA LEU A 394 -6.62 13.91 9.04
C LEU A 394 -5.63 12.80 9.43
N THR A 395 -6.01 12.00 10.41
CA THR A 395 -5.21 10.85 10.85
C THR A 395 -5.66 9.57 10.16
N GLY A 396 -4.72 8.69 9.87
CA GLY A 396 -4.94 7.30 9.51
C GLY A 396 -4.48 6.36 10.62
N HIS A 397 -4.56 5.05 10.37
CA HIS A 397 -4.08 4.01 11.26
C HIS A 397 -3.48 2.85 10.45
N TYR A 398 -2.29 2.41 10.86
CA TYR A 398 -1.61 1.21 10.38
C TYR A 398 -1.01 0.48 11.57
N VAL A 399 -1.75 -0.47 12.13
CA VAL A 399 -1.32 -1.24 13.32
C VAL A 399 -0.95 -0.29 14.47
N ASP A 400 0.32 -0.15 14.83
CA ASP A 400 0.76 0.76 15.90
C ASP A 400 1.00 2.19 15.40
N ASP A 401 1.08 2.43 14.09
CA ASP A 401 1.36 3.74 13.50
C ASP A 401 0.08 4.57 13.25
N PHE A 402 0.15 5.86 13.60
CA PHE A 402 -0.81 6.91 13.25
C PHE A 402 -0.15 7.97 12.36
N PRO A 403 -0.28 7.90 11.03
CA PRO A 403 0.06 9.02 10.16
C PRO A 403 -0.98 10.13 10.32
N THR A 404 -0.53 11.34 10.63
CA THR A 404 -1.39 12.53 10.71
C THR A 404 -0.96 13.54 9.68
N VAL A 405 -1.89 13.95 8.82
CA VAL A 405 -1.66 14.97 7.79
C VAL A 405 -2.40 16.24 8.18
N ASP A 406 -1.82 17.38 7.86
CA ASP A 406 -2.44 18.68 8.07
C ASP A 406 -1.88 19.66 7.04
N HIS A 407 -2.53 20.80 6.86
CA HIS A 407 -1.91 21.93 6.16
C HIS A 407 -1.23 22.86 7.18
N LYS A 408 -0.22 23.62 6.77
CA LYS A 408 0.60 24.50 7.62
C LYS A 408 -0.23 25.50 8.46
N GLY A 409 -1.42 25.89 7.97
CA GLY A 409 -2.42 26.66 8.74
C GLY A 409 -2.87 26.02 10.08
N GLY A 410 -2.79 24.70 10.20
CA GLY A 410 -3.09 23.94 11.42
C GLY A 410 -1.97 23.97 12.48
N ARG A 411 -0.75 24.41 12.13
CA ARG A 411 0.39 24.65 13.05
C ARG A 411 0.67 23.50 14.03
N GLY A 412 0.66 22.26 13.53
CA GLY A 412 0.92 21.06 14.34
C GLY A 412 -0.23 20.61 15.25
N THR A 413 -1.33 21.37 15.35
CA THR A 413 -2.42 21.07 16.28
C THR A 413 -3.16 19.77 16.00
N ALA A 414 -3.00 19.19 14.81
CA ALA A 414 -3.52 17.87 14.48
C ALA A 414 -2.87 16.76 15.32
N GLN A 415 -1.54 16.76 15.48
CA GLN A 415 -0.85 15.80 16.36
C GLN A 415 -1.17 16.07 17.83
N ASP A 416 -1.20 17.34 18.26
CA ASP A 416 -1.61 17.70 19.63
C ASP A 416 -3.00 17.14 19.96
N ALA A 417 -3.93 17.22 19.00
CA ALA A 417 -5.29 16.71 19.14
C ALA A 417 -5.35 15.19 19.22
N LEU A 418 -4.59 14.47 18.37
CA LEU A 418 -4.47 13.02 18.45
C LEU A 418 -3.89 12.58 19.80
N HIS A 419 -2.78 13.20 20.22
CA HIS A 419 -2.13 12.90 21.50
C HIS A 419 -3.07 13.15 22.68
N LEU A 420 -3.83 14.26 22.65
CA LEU A 420 -4.83 14.54 23.67
C LEU A 420 -5.90 13.45 23.70
N VAL A 421 -6.46 13.01 22.56
CA VAL A 421 -7.49 11.96 22.57
C VAL A 421 -6.94 10.66 23.15
N LEU A 422 -5.72 10.27 22.79
CA LEU A 422 -5.05 9.10 23.36
C LEU A 422 -4.87 9.25 24.89
N GLU A 423 -4.38 10.41 25.35
CA GLU A 423 -4.19 10.72 26.77
C GLU A 423 -5.52 10.65 27.54
N LEU A 424 -6.60 11.23 26.99
CA LEU A 424 -7.92 11.23 27.61
C LEU A 424 -8.51 9.81 27.70
N CYS A 425 -8.15 8.92 26.77
CA CYS A 425 -8.46 7.50 26.82
C CYS A 425 -7.59 6.71 27.82
N GLY A 426 -6.57 7.32 28.41
CA GLY A 426 -5.61 6.64 29.30
C GLY A 426 -4.53 5.84 28.56
N SER A 427 -4.26 6.19 27.31
CA SER A 427 -3.18 5.66 26.47
C SER A 427 -2.20 6.79 26.10
N SER A 428 -1.18 6.49 25.31
CA SER A 428 -0.19 7.50 24.89
C SER A 428 0.55 7.09 23.62
N ALA A 429 0.95 8.07 22.82
CA ALA A 429 1.96 7.85 21.80
C ALA A 429 3.35 7.66 22.44
N ALA A 430 4.23 6.89 21.80
CA ALA A 430 5.61 6.68 22.21
C ALA A 430 6.46 7.90 21.83
N PRO A 431 6.88 8.77 22.77
CA PRO A 431 7.47 10.08 22.43
C PRO A 431 8.77 9.96 21.63
N ALA A 432 9.57 8.93 21.90
CA ALA A 432 10.84 8.69 21.21
C ALA A 432 10.67 8.25 19.74
N LYS A 433 9.47 7.87 19.32
CA LYS A 433 9.15 7.46 17.95
C LYS A 433 8.30 8.48 17.19
N CYS A 434 7.90 9.57 17.85
CA CYS A 434 7.13 10.64 17.23
C CYS A 434 8.00 11.42 16.23
N GLN A 435 7.56 11.50 14.99
CA GLN A 435 8.06 12.48 14.02
C GLN A 435 7.06 13.63 13.96
N LYS A 436 7.51 14.83 14.33
CA LYS A 436 6.69 16.04 14.29
C LYS A 436 6.29 16.37 12.85
N MET A 437 5.13 17.02 12.69
CA MET A 437 4.65 17.56 11.41
C MET A 437 5.78 18.26 10.65
N ALA A 438 6.07 17.78 9.45
CA ALA A 438 7.04 18.36 8.55
C ALA A 438 6.63 18.11 7.09
N VAL A 439 7.17 18.90 6.17
CA VAL A 439 6.97 18.69 4.72
C VAL A 439 7.66 17.41 4.23
N ARG A 440 8.57 16.82 5.00
CA ARG A 440 9.28 15.59 4.64
C ARG A 440 9.39 14.70 5.88
N ASN A 441 8.72 13.55 5.85
CA ASN A 441 8.76 12.56 6.94
C ASN A 441 8.66 11.14 6.42
N THR A 442 9.12 10.17 7.23
CA THR A 442 9.06 8.75 6.87
C THR A 442 7.80 8.09 7.45
N PHE A 443 7.02 7.45 6.58
CA PHE A 443 5.89 6.61 6.96
C PHE A 443 5.96 5.28 6.23
N LEU A 444 5.76 4.17 6.97
CA LEU A 444 5.90 2.81 6.48
C LEU A 444 7.13 2.66 5.59
N GLY A 445 8.30 3.01 6.10
CA GLY A 445 9.59 2.81 5.44
C GLY A 445 9.81 3.57 4.13
N GLN A 446 8.94 4.51 3.76
CA GLN A 446 9.06 5.40 2.61
C GLN A 446 9.05 6.87 3.05
N VAL A 447 9.81 7.71 2.35
CA VAL A 447 9.86 9.15 2.60
C VAL A 447 8.76 9.81 1.79
N ASN A 448 7.83 10.46 2.49
CA ASN A 448 6.80 11.30 1.88
C ASN A 448 7.33 12.73 1.83
N ASP A 449 7.69 13.18 0.63
CA ASP A 449 8.20 14.53 0.40
C ASP A 449 7.10 15.41 -0.23
N LEU A 450 6.56 16.28 0.62
CA LEU A 450 5.51 17.23 0.32
C LEU A 450 6.07 18.63 0.03
N SER A 451 7.38 18.84 0.09
CA SER A 451 8.02 20.17 -0.03
C SER A 451 7.80 20.82 -1.40
N GLY A 452 7.66 20.01 -2.45
CA GLY A 452 7.36 20.46 -3.82
C GLY A 452 5.92 20.94 -4.02
N MET A 453 5.02 20.81 -3.03
CA MET A 453 3.60 21.11 -3.21
C MET A 453 3.37 22.52 -3.73
N LEU A 454 3.85 23.55 -3.01
CA LEU A 454 3.63 24.94 -3.41
C LEU A 454 4.60 25.41 -4.51
N ALA A 455 5.85 24.94 -4.48
CA ALA A 455 6.92 25.42 -5.36
C ALA A 455 6.91 24.75 -6.75
N GLU A 456 6.66 23.44 -6.81
CA GLU A 456 6.83 22.61 -8.00
C GLU A 456 5.51 22.02 -8.51
N SER A 457 4.40 22.26 -7.80
CA SER A 457 3.09 21.65 -8.10
C SER A 457 3.14 20.13 -8.19
N ARG A 458 3.99 19.50 -7.38
CA ARG A 458 4.16 18.04 -7.31
C ARG A 458 4.57 17.62 -5.90
N VAL A 459 4.32 16.37 -5.56
CA VAL A 459 4.85 15.72 -4.35
C VAL A 459 5.51 14.40 -4.71
N ARG A 460 6.41 13.92 -3.86
CA ARG A 460 7.24 12.75 -4.14
C ARG A 460 7.09 11.68 -3.07
N LEU A 461 7.13 10.43 -3.51
CA LEU A 461 7.35 9.28 -2.63
C LEU A 461 8.73 8.70 -2.97
N GLU A 462 9.60 8.64 -1.98
CA GLU A 462 11.00 8.26 -2.14
C GLU A 462 11.35 7.05 -1.26
N ALA A 463 12.32 6.25 -1.71
CA ALA A 463 12.85 5.17 -0.91
C ALA A 463 13.58 5.75 0.31
N LYS A 464 13.39 5.16 1.49
CA LYS A 464 14.21 5.52 2.65
C LYS A 464 15.70 5.26 2.35
N GLU A 465 16.55 6.20 2.75
CA GLU A 465 18.01 6.08 2.73
C GLU A 465 18.47 4.73 3.32
N GLY A 466 19.48 4.10 2.71
CA GLY A 466 19.93 2.76 3.08
C GLY A 466 19.21 1.63 2.33
N ARG A 467 18.00 1.86 1.81
CA ARG A 467 17.20 0.78 1.20
C ARG A 467 17.79 0.29 -0.12
N GLY A 468 18.25 1.22 -0.96
CA GLY A 468 18.91 0.91 -2.22
C GLY A 468 20.20 0.14 -2.00
N GLU A 469 21.03 0.56 -1.03
CA GLU A 469 22.29 -0.12 -0.70
C GLU A 469 22.06 -1.56 -0.23
N VAL A 470 21.02 -1.82 0.56
CA VAL A 470 20.69 -3.20 0.99
C VAL A 470 20.34 -4.07 -0.22
N ILE A 471 19.51 -3.58 -1.14
CA ILE A 471 19.14 -4.35 -2.35
C ILE A 471 20.38 -4.59 -3.22
N ARG A 472 21.19 -3.55 -3.43
CA ARG A 472 22.42 -3.64 -4.21
C ARG A 472 23.43 -4.62 -3.61
N ALA A 473 23.63 -4.60 -2.28
CA ALA A 473 24.52 -5.55 -1.61
C ALA A 473 24.06 -7.01 -1.81
N TYR A 474 22.74 -7.27 -1.79
CA TYR A 474 22.20 -8.59 -2.13
C TYR A 474 22.50 -9.00 -3.58
N CYS A 475 22.39 -8.06 -4.52
CA CYS A 475 22.69 -8.30 -5.94
C CYS A 475 24.18 -8.57 -6.17
N GLU A 476 25.05 -7.69 -5.66
CA GLU A 476 26.50 -7.78 -5.80
C GLU A 476 27.05 -9.08 -5.22
N GLU A 477 26.55 -9.49 -4.03
CA GLU A 477 26.96 -10.75 -3.42
C GLU A 477 26.54 -11.98 -4.25
N ALA A 478 25.31 -11.98 -4.76
CA ALA A 478 24.83 -13.06 -5.63
C ALA A 478 25.59 -13.14 -6.96
N GLN A 479 25.96 -11.99 -7.53
CA GLN A 479 26.76 -11.93 -8.76
C GLN A 479 28.20 -12.40 -8.52
N ARG A 480 28.83 -11.96 -7.42
CA ARG A 480 30.20 -12.31 -7.04
C ARG A 480 30.33 -13.81 -6.74
N THR A 481 29.40 -14.37 -5.98
CA THR A 481 29.44 -15.80 -5.59
C THR A 481 28.85 -16.73 -6.64
N ARG A 482 28.09 -16.19 -7.61
CA ARG A 482 27.24 -16.95 -8.54
C ARG A 482 26.22 -17.84 -7.85
N LEU A 483 25.87 -17.52 -6.60
CA LEU A 483 24.93 -18.26 -5.77
C LEU A 483 23.82 -17.35 -5.22
N LEU A 484 22.58 -17.78 -5.37
CA LEU A 484 21.40 -17.16 -4.76
C LEU A 484 20.38 -18.24 -4.43
N SER A 485 20.21 -18.56 -3.15
CA SER A 485 19.24 -19.57 -2.74
C SER A 485 17.80 -19.12 -3.02
N PRO A 486 16.84 -20.06 -3.18
CA PRO A 486 15.43 -19.71 -3.38
C PRO A 486 14.86 -18.82 -2.26
N GLY A 487 15.28 -19.08 -1.01
CA GLY A 487 14.92 -18.24 0.14
C GLY A 487 15.47 -16.82 0.06
N ALA A 488 16.74 -16.67 -0.32
CA ALA A 488 17.35 -15.36 -0.53
C ALA A 488 16.71 -14.60 -1.70
N ALA A 489 16.42 -15.30 -2.81
CA ALA A 489 15.70 -14.73 -3.95
C ALA A 489 14.29 -14.24 -3.57
N SER A 490 13.56 -15.01 -2.76
CA SER A 490 12.24 -14.62 -2.25
C SER A 490 12.32 -13.37 -1.38
N LYS A 491 13.34 -13.27 -0.51
CA LYS A 491 13.61 -12.09 0.32
C LYS A 491 13.94 -10.87 -0.54
N LEU A 492 14.86 -11.00 -1.50
CA LEU A 492 15.24 -9.93 -2.41
C LEU A 492 14.05 -9.44 -3.24
N ARG A 493 13.21 -10.36 -3.75
CA ARG A 493 11.98 -10.01 -4.45
C ARG A 493 11.04 -9.16 -3.59
N GLY A 494 10.88 -9.51 -2.32
CA GLY A 494 10.07 -8.74 -1.37
C GLY A 494 10.62 -7.32 -1.15
N LEU A 495 11.94 -7.17 -1.04
CA LEU A 495 12.60 -5.87 -0.92
C LEU A 495 12.36 -5.00 -2.16
N ILE A 496 12.51 -5.56 -3.36
CA ILE A 496 12.31 -4.84 -4.63
C ILE A 496 10.84 -4.46 -4.83
N GLN A 497 9.91 -5.38 -4.55
CA GLN A 497 8.47 -5.10 -4.66
C GLN A 497 8.04 -3.94 -3.76
N TYR A 498 8.67 -3.81 -2.59
CA TYR A 498 8.44 -2.71 -1.69
C TYR A 498 9.14 -1.43 -2.17
N PHE A 499 10.39 -1.49 -2.63
CA PHE A 499 11.09 -0.38 -3.26
C PHE A 499 10.34 0.20 -4.47
N ALA A 500 9.65 -0.67 -5.22
CA ALA A 500 8.85 -0.26 -6.37
C ALA A 500 7.70 0.70 -6.03
N THR A 501 7.27 0.80 -4.77
CA THR A 501 6.20 1.76 -4.40
C THR A 501 6.69 3.20 -4.43
N SER A 502 8.00 3.43 -4.27
CA SER A 502 8.67 4.73 -4.26
C SER A 502 9.35 5.12 -5.58
N VAL A 503 9.14 4.34 -6.64
CA VAL A 503 9.75 4.58 -7.98
C VAL A 503 8.66 4.95 -8.98
N GLN A 504 9.00 5.80 -9.95
CA GLN A 504 8.09 6.18 -11.04
C GLN A 504 7.72 4.97 -11.92
N GLY A 505 6.43 4.87 -12.27
CA GLY A 505 5.93 3.84 -13.19
C GLY A 505 6.15 2.42 -12.67
N GLN A 506 6.40 1.47 -13.59
CA GLN A 506 6.72 0.07 -13.24
C GLN A 506 8.21 -0.27 -13.47
N VAL A 507 9.10 0.73 -13.45
CA VAL A 507 10.55 0.54 -13.71
C VAL A 507 11.18 -0.50 -12.78
N ALA A 508 10.83 -0.46 -11.49
CA ALA A 508 11.35 -1.38 -10.48
C ALA A 508 10.84 -2.83 -10.64
N LYS A 509 9.93 -3.11 -11.59
CA LYS A 509 9.51 -4.49 -11.92
C LYS A 509 10.50 -5.21 -12.83
N GLY A 510 11.42 -4.49 -13.46
CA GLY A 510 12.49 -5.11 -14.26
C GLY A 510 13.35 -6.06 -13.43
N GLY A 511 13.76 -7.17 -14.03
CA GLY A 511 14.52 -8.23 -13.37
C GLY A 511 13.72 -9.11 -12.38
N LEU A 512 12.44 -8.80 -12.10
CA LEU A 512 11.63 -9.62 -11.18
C LEU A 512 11.25 -10.99 -11.76
N GLN A 513 11.19 -11.16 -13.08
CA GLN A 513 10.82 -12.44 -13.71
C GLN A 513 11.90 -13.51 -13.44
N PRO A 514 13.19 -13.26 -13.74
CA PRO A 514 14.23 -14.26 -13.45
C PRO A 514 14.37 -14.52 -11.95
N LEU A 515 14.21 -13.47 -11.14
CA LEU A 515 14.26 -13.58 -9.68
C LEU A 515 13.10 -14.41 -9.12
N THR A 516 11.91 -14.29 -9.72
CA THR A 516 10.75 -15.10 -9.34
C THR A 516 10.99 -16.57 -9.66
N MET A 517 11.52 -16.88 -10.85
CA MET A 517 11.92 -18.24 -11.20
C MET A 517 12.94 -18.82 -10.22
N GLN A 518 13.95 -18.02 -9.80
CA GLN A 518 14.92 -18.44 -8.79
C GLN A 518 14.26 -18.73 -7.45
N SER A 519 13.32 -17.90 -7.01
CA SER A 519 12.66 -18.03 -5.71
C SER A 519 11.76 -19.27 -5.58
N THR A 520 11.25 -19.79 -6.71
CA THR A 520 10.37 -20.96 -6.76
C THR A 520 11.10 -22.22 -7.25
N GLY A 521 12.35 -22.08 -7.69
CA GLY A 521 13.17 -23.18 -8.18
C GLY A 521 13.86 -23.94 -7.05
N ASN A 522 14.57 -25.02 -7.43
CA ASN A 522 15.36 -25.84 -6.51
C ASN A 522 16.87 -25.55 -6.62
N SER A 523 17.29 -24.77 -7.62
CA SER A 523 18.70 -24.42 -7.82
C SER A 523 19.08 -23.19 -7.01
N SER A 524 20.34 -23.14 -6.58
CA SER A 524 20.95 -21.92 -6.04
C SER A 524 21.91 -21.25 -7.03
N CYS A 525 22.15 -21.83 -8.21
CA CYS A 525 23.07 -21.27 -9.19
C CYS A 525 22.45 -20.04 -9.88
N VAL A 526 23.25 -18.99 -10.07
CA VAL A 526 22.84 -17.79 -10.81
C VAL A 526 23.06 -18.01 -12.31
N SER A 527 21.96 -18.06 -13.08
CA SER A 527 22.02 -18.16 -14.55
C SER A 527 22.49 -16.84 -15.19
N PRO A 528 22.95 -16.84 -16.46
CA PRO A 528 23.29 -15.60 -17.16
C PRO A 528 22.14 -14.58 -17.20
N VAL A 529 20.91 -15.05 -17.48
CA VAL A 529 19.71 -14.19 -17.48
C VAL A 529 19.42 -13.60 -16.10
N LEU A 530 19.61 -14.38 -15.02
CA LEU A 530 19.47 -13.86 -13.66
C LEU A 530 20.60 -12.88 -13.32
N HIS A 531 21.81 -13.12 -13.80
CA HIS A 531 22.93 -12.22 -13.60
C HIS A 531 22.66 -10.84 -14.22
N ASP A 532 22.13 -10.78 -15.45
CA ASP A 532 21.75 -9.52 -16.11
C ASP A 532 20.59 -8.84 -15.41
N ALA A 533 19.61 -9.61 -14.93
CA ALA A 533 18.53 -9.08 -14.10
C ALA A 533 19.05 -8.47 -12.78
N LEU A 534 20.04 -9.10 -12.14
CA LEU A 534 20.68 -8.54 -10.94
C LEU A 534 21.44 -7.26 -11.25
N SER A 535 22.11 -7.16 -12.41
CA SER A 535 22.75 -5.92 -12.87
C SER A 535 21.73 -4.80 -13.05
N TYR A 536 20.61 -5.11 -13.72
CA TYR A 536 19.49 -4.16 -13.85
C TYR A 536 18.97 -3.71 -12.49
N ILE A 537 18.70 -4.64 -11.58
CA ILE A 537 18.17 -4.32 -10.25
C ILE A 537 19.14 -3.42 -9.48
N ALA A 538 20.45 -3.73 -9.50
CA ALA A 538 21.46 -2.91 -8.85
C ALA A 538 21.50 -1.49 -9.42
N ALA A 539 21.54 -1.34 -10.75
CA ALA A 539 21.50 -0.03 -11.39
C ALA A 539 20.19 0.73 -11.10
N MET A 540 19.05 0.03 -11.12
CA MET A 540 17.73 0.61 -10.87
C MET A 540 17.66 1.27 -9.49
N THR A 541 18.30 0.69 -8.48
CA THR A 541 18.33 1.30 -7.13
C THR A 541 19.10 2.62 -7.03
N LEU A 542 19.99 2.90 -8.00
CA LEU A 542 20.79 4.13 -8.04
C LEU A 542 20.13 5.21 -8.88
N PHE A 543 19.53 4.82 -10.00
CA PHE A 543 19.16 5.75 -11.07
C PHE A 543 17.65 5.88 -11.31
N ALA A 544 16.84 4.95 -10.79
CA ALA A 544 15.40 5.03 -11.03
C ALA A 544 14.81 6.28 -10.34
N PRO A 545 14.02 7.08 -11.07
CA PRO A 545 13.48 8.31 -10.52
C PRO A 545 12.47 8.01 -9.41
N ALA A 546 12.49 8.85 -8.38
CA ALA A 546 11.48 8.85 -7.34
C ALA A 546 10.08 9.00 -7.94
N ARG A 547 9.08 8.40 -7.29
CA ARG A 547 7.70 8.50 -7.75
C ARG A 547 7.20 9.94 -7.59
N ASN A 548 6.95 10.61 -8.72
CA ASN A 548 6.38 11.94 -8.77
C ASN A 548 4.86 11.84 -8.91
N VAL A 549 4.14 12.58 -8.06
CA VAL A 549 2.70 12.76 -8.16
C VAL A 549 2.41 14.24 -8.45
N PRO A 550 2.07 14.57 -9.70
CA PRO A 550 1.64 15.90 -10.07
C PRO A 550 0.39 16.30 -9.29
N LEU A 551 0.36 17.54 -8.82
CA LEU A 551 -0.79 18.15 -8.16
C LEU A 551 -1.60 19.05 -9.11
N ASP A 552 -1.02 19.34 -10.28
CA ASP A 552 -1.72 20.04 -11.36
C ASP A 552 -2.46 19.03 -12.23
N GLY A 553 -3.80 19.16 -12.28
CA GLY A 553 -4.65 18.36 -13.17
C GLY A 553 -4.62 18.83 -14.63
N LYS A 554 -3.83 19.86 -14.98
CA LYS A 554 -3.73 20.42 -16.33
C LYS A 554 -2.64 19.79 -17.19
N ARG A 555 -2.31 18.51 -16.96
CA ARG A 555 -1.36 17.81 -17.81
C ARG A 555 -1.95 17.60 -19.19
N LYS A 556 -1.09 17.61 -20.21
CA LYS A 556 -1.46 17.33 -21.60
C LYS A 556 -2.10 15.95 -21.67
N GLN A 557 -3.37 15.87 -22.07
CA GLN A 557 -4.09 14.61 -22.25
C GLN A 557 -3.99 14.16 -23.70
N ILE A 558 -3.57 12.91 -23.92
CA ILE A 558 -3.38 12.31 -25.25
C ILE A 558 -4.21 11.03 -25.33
N ALA A 559 -4.83 10.79 -26.48
CA ALA A 559 -5.40 9.49 -26.81
C ALA A 559 -4.49 8.79 -27.82
N ALA A 560 -4.18 7.51 -27.57
CA ALA A 560 -3.36 6.71 -28.44
C ALA A 560 -3.98 5.31 -28.63
N TRP A 561 -3.72 4.71 -29.78
CA TRP A 561 -4.12 3.34 -30.11
C TRP A 561 -2.96 2.65 -30.81
N SER A 562 -2.83 1.36 -30.55
CA SER A 562 -1.82 0.52 -31.20
C SER A 562 -2.39 -0.79 -31.66
N ASP A 563 -1.82 -1.32 -32.72
CA ASP A 563 -2.09 -2.67 -33.21
C ASP A 563 -0.83 -3.29 -33.84
N ALA A 564 -0.80 -4.62 -33.90
CA ALA A 564 0.27 -5.35 -34.57
C ALA A 564 -0.24 -6.60 -35.31
N GLU A 565 0.42 -6.93 -36.41
CA GLU A 565 0.15 -8.11 -37.21
C GLU A 565 1.40 -8.98 -37.34
N TYR A 566 1.19 -10.31 -37.36
CA TYR A 566 2.21 -11.27 -37.76
C TYR A 566 1.57 -12.48 -38.43
N ASP A 567 2.02 -12.77 -39.66
CA ASP A 567 1.63 -13.95 -40.42
C ASP A 567 2.69 -15.07 -40.27
N PRO A 568 2.41 -16.14 -39.52
CA PRO A 568 3.35 -17.25 -39.36
C PRO A 568 3.58 -18.04 -40.66
N CYS A 569 2.73 -17.89 -41.67
CA CYS A 569 2.94 -18.48 -43.00
C CYS A 569 3.94 -17.67 -43.83
N GLN A 570 4.20 -16.42 -43.47
CA GLN A 570 5.11 -15.51 -44.18
C GLN A 570 6.12 -14.83 -43.22
N PRO A 571 6.91 -15.62 -42.44
CA PRO A 571 7.81 -15.07 -41.43
C PRO A 571 8.93 -14.18 -42.03
N SER A 572 9.23 -14.35 -43.32
CA SER A 572 10.19 -13.51 -44.06
C SER A 572 9.71 -12.07 -44.28
N LEU A 573 8.40 -11.81 -44.19
CA LEU A 573 7.85 -10.45 -44.26
C LEU A 573 8.01 -9.68 -42.94
N GLY A 574 8.37 -10.37 -41.85
CA GLY A 574 8.44 -9.77 -40.53
C GLY A 574 7.05 -9.57 -39.93
N GLY A 575 6.91 -8.52 -39.12
CA GLY A 575 5.67 -8.18 -38.41
C GLY A 575 5.28 -6.73 -38.67
N GLY A 576 4.00 -6.47 -38.87
CA GLY A 576 3.47 -5.12 -39.01
C GLY A 576 3.15 -4.50 -37.65
N VAL A 577 3.51 -3.23 -37.46
CA VAL A 577 3.12 -2.46 -36.26
C VAL A 577 2.57 -1.11 -36.69
N GLY A 578 1.49 -0.68 -36.06
CA GLY A 578 0.83 0.59 -36.37
C GLY A 578 0.31 1.26 -35.11
N TYR A 579 0.40 2.59 -35.06
CA TYR A 579 -0.19 3.38 -33.99
C TYR A 579 -0.80 4.68 -34.49
N ILE A 580 -1.77 5.17 -33.73
CA ILE A 580 -2.39 6.47 -33.91
C ILE A 580 -2.26 7.24 -32.60
N VAL A 581 -1.90 8.52 -32.68
CA VAL A 581 -1.87 9.45 -31.55
C VAL A 581 -2.70 10.67 -31.90
N ARG A 582 -3.61 11.08 -31.00
CA ARG A 582 -4.44 12.27 -31.14
C ARG A 582 -4.24 13.21 -29.95
N TYR A 583 -3.96 14.47 -30.25
CA TYR A 583 -3.80 15.54 -29.27
C TYR A 583 -4.21 16.88 -29.86
N ASP A 584 -5.02 17.64 -29.14
CA ASP A 584 -5.44 19.02 -29.49
C ASP A 584 -5.94 19.16 -30.94
N GLY A 585 -6.76 18.19 -31.38
CA GLY A 585 -7.31 18.14 -32.75
C GLY A 585 -6.35 17.60 -33.82
N ALA A 586 -5.04 17.56 -33.56
CA ALA A 586 -4.06 16.96 -34.46
C ALA A 586 -4.02 15.43 -34.30
N THR A 587 -3.88 14.72 -35.41
CA THR A 587 -3.75 13.25 -35.44
C THR A 587 -2.50 12.83 -36.19
N ILE A 588 -1.74 11.94 -35.59
CA ILE A 588 -0.56 11.30 -36.16
C ILE A 588 -0.88 9.82 -36.34
N GLY A 589 -0.68 9.29 -37.55
CA GLY A 589 -0.72 7.86 -37.83
C GLY A 589 0.66 7.41 -38.31
N ALA A 590 1.18 6.34 -37.72
CA ALA A 590 2.47 5.82 -38.15
C ALA A 590 2.47 4.29 -38.19
N ALA A 591 3.25 3.76 -39.13
CA ALA A 591 3.41 2.33 -39.32
C ALA A 591 4.89 1.98 -39.48
N ALA A 592 5.27 0.78 -39.04
CA ALA A 592 6.59 0.21 -39.28
C ALA A 592 6.48 -1.29 -39.56
N ARG A 593 7.50 -1.84 -40.24
CA ARG A 593 7.67 -3.27 -40.40
C ARG A 593 8.83 -3.73 -39.51
N VAL A 594 8.52 -4.56 -38.52
CA VAL A 594 9.50 -5.24 -37.67
C VAL A 594 10.20 -6.31 -38.49
N PRO A 595 11.51 -6.20 -38.74
CA PRO A 595 12.20 -7.10 -39.64
C PRO A 595 12.38 -8.50 -39.00
N PRO A 596 12.56 -9.56 -39.82
CA PRO A 596 12.63 -10.94 -39.32
C PRO A 596 13.76 -11.22 -38.33
N ASP A 597 14.88 -10.52 -38.45
CA ASP A 597 16.03 -10.58 -37.54
C ASP A 597 15.67 -10.10 -36.12
N VAL A 598 14.88 -9.04 -36.02
CA VAL A 598 14.33 -8.55 -34.74
C VAL A 598 13.32 -9.55 -34.16
N ILE A 599 12.47 -10.14 -35.00
CA ILE A 599 11.53 -11.19 -34.55
C ILE A 599 12.29 -12.41 -34.04
N ALA A 600 13.43 -12.75 -34.63
CA ALA A 600 14.28 -13.85 -34.18
C ALA A 600 14.89 -13.63 -32.78
N LEU A 601 14.89 -12.39 -32.26
CA LEU A 601 15.27 -12.09 -30.87
C LEU A 601 14.17 -12.46 -29.85
N LEU A 602 12.92 -12.62 -30.31
CA LEU A 602 11.80 -13.06 -29.47
C LEU A 602 11.90 -14.56 -29.19
N LEU A 603 11.27 -15.01 -28.10
CA LEU A 603 11.17 -16.44 -27.84
C LEU A 603 10.39 -17.14 -28.98
N PRO A 604 10.79 -18.34 -29.43
CA PRO A 604 10.08 -19.05 -30.47
C PRO A 604 8.63 -19.36 -30.09
N ARG A 605 7.68 -18.98 -30.96
CA ARG A 605 6.24 -19.22 -30.81
C ARG A 605 5.60 -19.44 -32.17
N ALA A 606 4.42 -20.07 -32.16
CA ALA A 606 3.57 -20.17 -33.35
C ALA A 606 3.03 -18.80 -33.80
N GLN A 607 2.87 -17.85 -32.87
CA GLN A 607 2.35 -16.51 -33.12
C GLN A 607 3.12 -15.51 -32.24
N GLN A 608 3.48 -14.35 -32.81
CA GLN A 608 4.25 -13.29 -32.15
C GLN A 608 3.44 -11.99 -31.96
N ILE A 609 2.17 -11.92 -32.44
CA ILE A 609 1.29 -10.74 -32.32
C ILE A 609 1.33 -10.13 -30.90
N GLY A 610 1.15 -10.92 -29.84
CA GLY A 610 1.12 -10.39 -28.48
C GLY A 610 2.43 -9.73 -28.02
N GLN A 611 3.58 -10.13 -28.56
CA GLN A 611 4.87 -9.48 -28.30
C GLN A 611 4.99 -8.17 -29.08
N LEU A 612 4.54 -8.18 -30.34
CA LEU A 612 4.57 -7.01 -31.21
C LEU A 612 3.60 -5.93 -30.74
N GLU A 613 2.42 -6.30 -30.26
CA GLU A 613 1.47 -5.36 -29.65
C GLU A 613 2.04 -4.72 -28.38
N ALA A 614 2.76 -5.47 -27.56
CA ALA A 614 3.46 -4.90 -26.40
C ALA A 614 4.62 -3.97 -26.80
N LEU A 615 5.18 -4.13 -28.01
CA LEU A 615 6.28 -3.33 -28.54
C LEU A 615 5.80 -1.97 -29.07
N VAL A 616 4.59 -1.89 -29.63
CA VAL A 616 4.13 -0.66 -30.30
C VAL A 616 4.11 0.58 -29.38
N PRO A 617 3.69 0.50 -28.09
CA PRO A 617 3.78 1.64 -27.19
C PRO A 617 5.22 2.16 -27.02
N LEU A 618 6.21 1.27 -26.98
CA LEU A 618 7.62 1.67 -26.94
C LEU A 618 8.04 2.40 -28.23
N VAL A 619 7.67 1.86 -29.39
CA VAL A 619 7.94 2.46 -30.71
C VAL A 619 7.38 3.89 -30.75
N ALA A 620 6.11 4.06 -30.38
CA ALA A 620 5.44 5.35 -30.41
C ALA A 620 6.04 6.36 -29.42
N LEU A 621 6.35 5.95 -28.17
CA LEU A 621 7.01 6.84 -27.19
C LEU A 621 8.38 7.34 -27.68
N MET A 622 9.13 6.49 -28.39
CA MET A 622 10.45 6.85 -28.91
C MET A 622 10.39 7.74 -30.14
N ASN A 623 9.39 7.58 -31.02
CA ASN A 623 9.23 8.44 -32.20
C ASN A 623 8.59 9.79 -31.85
N GLU A 624 7.67 9.80 -30.88
CA GLU A 624 6.87 10.97 -30.51
C GLU A 624 7.27 11.53 -29.13
N THR A 625 8.57 11.53 -28.84
CA THR A 625 9.15 11.91 -27.52
C THR A 625 8.62 13.26 -27.02
N GLU A 626 8.68 14.31 -27.85
CA GLU A 626 8.22 15.65 -27.45
C GLU A 626 6.69 15.72 -27.25
N LEU A 627 5.94 14.93 -28.03
CA LEU A 627 4.50 14.85 -27.87
C LEU A 627 4.12 14.12 -26.57
N PHE A 628 4.83 13.07 -26.16
CA PHE A 628 4.52 12.35 -24.93
C PHE A 628 5.13 12.95 -23.65
N LYS A 629 6.07 13.88 -23.77
CA LYS A 629 6.69 14.54 -22.61
C LYS A 629 5.66 15.22 -21.71
N SER A 630 5.74 14.93 -20.41
CA SER A 630 4.89 15.46 -19.34
C SER A 630 3.39 15.34 -19.64
N SER A 631 2.98 14.22 -20.23
CA SER A 631 1.58 13.95 -20.63
C SER A 631 0.92 12.86 -19.77
N ASP A 632 -0.41 12.81 -19.88
CA ASP A 632 -1.26 11.71 -19.45
C ASP A 632 -1.91 11.08 -20.69
N VAL A 633 -1.79 9.77 -20.84
CA VAL A 633 -2.17 9.06 -22.08
C VAL A 633 -3.21 8.00 -21.80
N LEU A 634 -4.35 8.07 -22.51
CA LEU A 634 -5.28 6.94 -22.63
C LEU A 634 -4.84 6.09 -23.83
N TRP A 635 -4.46 4.83 -23.58
CA TRP A 635 -3.90 3.95 -24.59
C TRP A 635 -4.77 2.73 -24.86
N GLY A 636 -5.35 2.66 -26.06
CA GLY A 636 -6.17 1.53 -26.52
C GLY A 636 -5.31 0.38 -27.07
N ILE A 637 -5.53 -0.83 -26.56
CA ILE A 637 -4.89 -2.08 -27.04
C ILE A 637 -5.95 -3.16 -27.16
N ASP A 638 -5.97 -3.93 -28.25
CA ASP A 638 -6.95 -5.00 -28.44
C ASP A 638 -6.47 -6.37 -27.94
N ASN A 639 -5.18 -6.59 -27.75
CA ASN A 639 -4.68 -7.77 -27.04
C ASN A 639 -4.62 -7.60 -25.54
N THR A 640 -5.55 -8.28 -24.89
CA THR A 640 -5.67 -8.33 -23.43
C THR A 640 -4.41 -8.87 -22.73
N SER A 641 -3.58 -9.73 -23.38
CA SER A 641 -2.32 -10.20 -22.80
C SER A 641 -1.22 -9.14 -22.85
N ALA A 642 -1.14 -8.37 -23.94
CA ALA A 642 -0.22 -7.23 -24.06
C ALA A 642 -0.62 -6.13 -23.07
N GLU A 643 -1.90 -5.74 -23.06
CA GLU A 643 -2.48 -4.80 -22.11
C GLU A 643 -2.18 -5.20 -20.66
N ALA A 644 -2.49 -6.45 -20.27
CA ALA A 644 -2.24 -6.93 -18.91
C ALA A 644 -0.75 -6.90 -18.53
N SER A 645 0.14 -7.17 -19.48
CA SER A 645 1.59 -7.14 -19.25
C SER A 645 2.07 -5.70 -19.04
N LEU A 646 1.62 -4.76 -19.87
CA LEU A 646 1.93 -3.33 -19.79
C LEU A 646 1.39 -2.70 -18.50
N VAL A 647 0.15 -3.00 -18.11
CA VAL A 647 -0.43 -2.52 -16.83
C VAL A 647 0.38 -3.01 -15.63
N ARG A 648 0.78 -4.30 -15.63
CA ARG A 648 1.52 -4.89 -14.51
C ARG A 648 3.00 -4.49 -14.49
N GLY A 649 3.54 -4.05 -15.62
CA GLY A 649 4.99 -3.90 -15.80
C GLY A 649 5.75 -5.23 -15.76
N TYR A 650 5.07 -6.35 -15.97
CA TYR A 650 5.60 -7.69 -15.74
C TYR A 650 4.98 -8.71 -16.69
N SER A 651 5.80 -9.63 -17.19
CA SER A 651 5.36 -10.84 -17.89
C SER A 651 6.13 -12.05 -17.38
N THR A 652 5.55 -13.25 -17.51
CA THR A 652 6.27 -14.50 -17.25
C THR A 652 7.21 -14.88 -18.40
N LYS A 653 7.03 -14.27 -19.58
CA LYS A 653 7.88 -14.45 -20.76
C LYS A 653 8.95 -13.37 -20.78
N SER A 654 10.22 -13.77 -20.91
CA SER A 654 11.38 -12.89 -20.71
C SER A 654 11.49 -11.78 -21.75
N ASP A 655 11.17 -12.09 -23.01
CA ASP A 655 11.13 -11.13 -24.13
C ASP A 655 10.04 -10.07 -23.93
N THR A 656 8.80 -10.47 -23.62
CA THR A 656 7.72 -9.53 -23.30
C THR A 656 8.03 -8.72 -22.05
N ALA A 657 8.64 -9.32 -21.03
CA ALA A 657 9.06 -8.60 -19.83
C ALA A 657 10.08 -7.51 -20.14
N ALA A 658 11.06 -7.77 -21.01
CA ALA A 658 12.05 -6.77 -21.42
C ALA A 658 11.41 -5.60 -22.18
N ILE A 659 10.52 -5.88 -23.15
CA ILE A 659 9.78 -4.87 -23.92
C ILE A 659 8.95 -3.98 -22.99
N VAL A 660 8.19 -4.59 -22.07
CA VAL A 660 7.35 -3.87 -21.11
C VAL A 660 8.20 -2.98 -20.20
N VAL A 661 9.32 -3.49 -19.67
CA VAL A 661 10.20 -2.69 -18.79
C VAL A 661 10.81 -1.52 -19.55
N ALA A 662 11.26 -1.73 -20.79
CA ALA A 662 11.74 -0.66 -21.66
C ALA A 662 10.68 0.42 -21.90
N THR A 663 9.43 0.01 -22.14
CA THR A 663 8.30 0.94 -22.28
C THR A 663 8.14 1.80 -21.01
N HIS A 664 8.16 1.18 -19.83
CA HIS A 664 8.06 1.91 -18.56
C HIS A 664 9.27 2.81 -18.26
N LEU A 665 10.47 2.44 -18.71
CA LEU A 665 11.67 3.28 -18.59
C LEU A 665 11.56 4.55 -19.43
N VAL A 666 11.16 4.42 -20.70
CA VAL A 666 10.94 5.57 -21.59
C VAL A 666 9.81 6.44 -21.05
N ALA A 667 8.70 5.84 -20.62
CA ALA A 667 7.59 6.58 -20.02
C ALA A 667 8.03 7.34 -18.75
N ALA A 668 8.84 6.72 -17.87
CA ALA A 668 9.38 7.40 -16.69
C ALA A 668 10.33 8.55 -17.06
N TYR A 669 11.19 8.38 -18.07
CA TYR A 669 12.10 9.42 -18.56
C TYR A 669 11.34 10.63 -19.12
N LEU A 670 10.25 10.38 -19.85
CA LEU A 670 9.40 11.42 -20.42
C LEU A 670 8.47 12.09 -19.38
N ASP A 671 8.46 11.62 -18.13
CA ASP A 671 7.40 11.92 -17.16
C ASP A 671 6.01 11.70 -17.79
N CYS A 672 5.84 10.59 -18.52
CA CYS A 672 4.59 10.22 -19.19
C CYS A 672 3.83 9.20 -18.35
N ARG A 673 2.54 9.46 -18.09
CA ARG A 673 1.67 8.56 -17.33
C ARG A 673 0.67 7.92 -18.28
N ILE A 674 0.75 6.61 -18.45
CA ILE A 674 -0.12 5.88 -19.39
C ILE A 674 -1.18 5.10 -18.60
N PHE A 675 -2.43 5.19 -19.04
CA PHE A 675 -3.52 4.33 -18.63
C PHE A 675 -3.94 3.48 -19.84
N TYR A 676 -3.75 2.18 -19.74
CA TYR A 676 -4.09 1.24 -20.82
C TYR A 676 -5.54 0.81 -20.68
N PHE A 677 -6.29 0.80 -21.77
CA PHE A 677 -7.65 0.28 -21.83
C PHE A 677 -7.80 -0.69 -23.00
N HIS A 678 -8.69 -1.67 -22.85
CA HIS A 678 -9.00 -2.60 -23.93
C HIS A 678 -9.90 -1.93 -24.98
N VAL A 679 -9.54 -2.05 -26.25
CA VAL A 679 -10.41 -1.70 -27.39
C VAL A 679 -10.71 -2.98 -28.17
N ASP A 680 -11.93 -3.17 -28.67
CA ASP A 680 -12.21 -4.31 -29.55
C ASP A 680 -11.58 -4.09 -30.94
N SER A 681 -11.04 -5.14 -31.56
CA SER A 681 -10.29 -5.04 -32.81
C SER A 681 -11.07 -4.34 -33.94
N ALA A 682 -12.39 -4.56 -34.04
CA ALA A 682 -13.22 -3.91 -35.05
C ALA A 682 -13.33 -2.38 -34.86
N SER A 683 -13.21 -1.92 -33.61
CA SER A 683 -13.21 -0.50 -33.26
C SER A 683 -11.80 0.09 -33.17
N ASN A 684 -10.74 -0.71 -33.26
CA ASN A 684 -9.37 -0.21 -33.15
C ASN A 684 -8.96 0.61 -34.39
N PRO A 685 -8.71 1.92 -34.29
CA PRO A 685 -8.39 2.74 -35.45
C PRO A 685 -7.01 2.42 -36.04
N SER A 686 -6.07 1.82 -35.29
CA SER A 686 -4.73 1.49 -35.79
C SER A 686 -4.63 0.14 -36.52
N ASP A 687 -5.70 -0.65 -36.57
CA ASP A 687 -5.69 -1.99 -37.18
C ASP A 687 -5.29 -2.00 -38.66
N GLY A 688 -5.69 -0.98 -39.44
CA GLY A 688 -5.28 -0.88 -40.85
C GLY A 688 -3.79 -0.57 -41.00
N LEU A 689 -3.24 0.29 -40.14
CA LEU A 689 -1.83 0.70 -40.16
C LEU A 689 -0.88 -0.46 -39.85
N SER A 690 -1.28 -1.41 -39.01
CA SER A 690 -0.44 -2.58 -38.71
C SER A 690 -0.36 -3.53 -39.91
N ARG A 691 -1.46 -3.68 -40.67
CA ARG A 691 -1.58 -4.64 -41.77
C ARG A 691 -1.04 -4.10 -43.09
N ASP A 692 -1.68 -3.05 -43.57
CA ASP A 692 -1.46 -2.44 -44.89
C ASP A 692 -0.47 -1.26 -44.84
N GLY A 693 0.03 -0.94 -43.65
CA GLY A 693 0.95 0.19 -43.45
C GLY A 693 0.27 1.51 -43.76
N LEU A 694 1.03 2.44 -44.36
CA LEU A 694 0.50 3.75 -44.77
C LEU A 694 -0.46 3.69 -45.97
N ASN A 695 -0.69 2.50 -46.54
CA ASN A 695 -1.60 2.30 -47.67
C ASN A 695 -3.03 1.91 -47.23
N ASP A 696 -3.31 1.84 -45.92
CA ASP A 696 -4.65 1.53 -45.43
C ASP A 696 -5.69 2.55 -45.92
N ALA A 697 -6.72 2.05 -46.60
CA ALA A 697 -7.74 2.87 -47.24
C ALA A 697 -8.55 3.70 -46.24
N TRP A 698 -8.81 3.16 -45.03
CA TRP A 698 -9.52 3.92 -44.00
C TRP A 698 -8.65 5.08 -43.49
N THR A 699 -7.39 4.81 -43.16
CA THR A 699 -6.45 5.82 -42.67
C THR A 699 -6.18 6.92 -43.69
N ILE A 700 -6.00 6.58 -44.98
CA ILE A 700 -5.86 7.58 -46.05
C ILE A 700 -7.09 8.48 -46.14
N LYS A 701 -8.29 7.88 -46.15
CA LYS A 701 -9.54 8.65 -46.21
C LYS A 701 -9.67 9.61 -45.03
N GLN A 702 -9.33 9.18 -43.81
CA GLN A 702 -9.35 10.06 -42.64
C GLN A 702 -8.27 11.15 -42.73
N SER A 703 -7.08 10.81 -43.23
CA SER A 703 -5.99 11.78 -43.44
C SER A 703 -6.37 12.87 -44.46
N GLU A 704 -7.07 12.52 -45.53
CA GLU A 704 -7.56 13.48 -46.53
C GLU A 704 -8.67 14.37 -45.97
N ALA A 705 -9.53 13.83 -45.10
CA ALA A 705 -10.65 14.55 -44.51
C ALA A 705 -10.24 15.47 -43.36
N GLU A 706 -9.31 15.03 -42.50
CA GLU A 706 -8.94 15.69 -41.23
C GLU A 706 -7.48 16.18 -41.19
N GLY A 707 -6.68 15.93 -42.22
CA GLY A 707 -5.29 16.39 -42.30
C GLY A 707 -4.32 15.64 -41.37
N TRP A 708 -4.41 14.32 -41.29
CA TRP A 708 -3.53 13.52 -40.44
C TRP A 708 -2.07 13.57 -40.92
N LEU A 709 -1.12 13.54 -39.98
CA LEU A 709 0.29 13.35 -40.29
C LEU A 709 0.60 11.84 -40.37
N LEU A 710 0.83 11.34 -41.58
CA LEU A 710 1.17 9.94 -41.83
C LEU A 710 2.65 9.76 -42.14
N TYR A 711 3.33 8.85 -41.44
CA TYR A 711 4.75 8.57 -41.71
C TYR A 711 5.22 7.16 -41.27
N GLN A 712 6.38 6.74 -41.80
CA GLN A 712 6.99 5.47 -41.44
C GLN A 712 7.75 5.60 -40.11
N ALA A 713 7.32 4.89 -39.07
CA ALA A 713 7.97 4.93 -37.76
C ALA A 713 9.34 4.22 -37.77
N LEU A 714 10.26 4.74 -36.96
CA LEU A 714 11.56 4.10 -36.70
C LEU A 714 11.41 3.08 -35.58
N LEU A 715 11.99 1.89 -35.76
CA LEU A 715 12.01 0.89 -34.69
C LEU A 715 13.09 1.24 -33.66
N PRO A 716 12.87 0.94 -32.37
CA PRO A 716 13.92 0.99 -31.36
C PRO A 716 15.14 0.20 -31.84
N MET A 717 16.35 0.76 -31.73
CA MET A 717 17.60 0.09 -32.10
C MET A 717 17.69 -1.29 -31.44
N MET A 718 17.45 -2.35 -32.21
CA MET A 718 17.63 -3.75 -31.82
C MET A 718 18.68 -4.46 -32.70
N ALA A 719 19.37 -3.73 -33.60
CA ALA A 719 20.09 -4.30 -34.74
C ALA A 719 21.63 -4.12 -34.72
N ASP A 720 22.21 -3.19 -33.98
CA ASP A 720 23.65 -2.95 -34.04
C ASP A 720 24.42 -3.79 -33.00
N ASN A 721 24.78 -5.01 -33.41
CA ASN A 721 25.88 -5.85 -32.92
C ASN A 721 26.01 -6.05 -31.39
N ALA A 722 25.40 -7.14 -30.89
CA ALA A 722 25.65 -7.86 -29.62
C ALA A 722 24.57 -7.80 -28.52
N HIS A 723 23.42 -7.16 -28.75
CA HIS A 723 22.42 -6.95 -27.69
C HIS A 723 21.29 -7.99 -27.74
N THR A 724 21.21 -8.83 -26.72
CA THR A 724 20.00 -9.65 -26.53
C THR A 724 18.85 -8.75 -26.07
N LEU A 725 17.60 -9.05 -26.47
CA LEU A 725 16.41 -8.33 -26.00
C LEU A 725 16.35 -8.21 -24.46
N ALA A 726 17.00 -9.13 -23.74
CA ALA A 726 17.13 -9.13 -22.29
C ALA A 726 17.98 -7.97 -21.72
N GLN A 727 18.91 -7.40 -22.49
CA GLN A 727 19.83 -6.33 -22.05
C GLN A 727 19.28 -4.91 -22.29
N MET A 728 18.33 -4.77 -23.24
CA MET A 728 17.71 -3.49 -23.58
C MET A 728 17.25 -2.66 -22.36
N PRO A 729 16.60 -3.23 -21.32
CA PRO A 729 16.23 -2.44 -20.14
C PRO A 729 17.41 -1.81 -19.39
N LEU A 730 18.53 -2.53 -19.26
CA LEU A 730 19.71 -2.02 -18.56
C LEU A 730 20.38 -0.89 -19.34
N GLU A 731 20.45 -1.02 -20.66
CA GLU A 731 20.99 0.01 -21.55
C GLU A 731 20.15 1.28 -21.51
N LEU A 732 18.83 1.16 -21.65
CA LEU A 732 17.93 2.32 -21.58
C LEU A 732 17.98 2.99 -20.22
N LEU A 733 18.00 2.21 -19.13
CA LEU A 733 18.15 2.75 -17.78
C LEU A 733 19.46 3.56 -17.66
N THR A 734 20.57 3.00 -18.12
CA THR A 734 21.89 3.65 -18.03
C THR A 734 21.92 4.92 -18.87
N ARG A 735 21.44 4.83 -20.11
CA ARG A 735 21.42 5.93 -21.06
C ARG A 735 20.55 7.10 -20.60
N PHE A 736 19.35 6.82 -20.07
CA PHE A 736 18.41 7.88 -19.71
C PHE A 736 18.65 8.49 -18.33
N PHE A 737 19.25 7.74 -17.40
CA PHE A 737 19.36 8.16 -16.01
C PHE A 737 20.78 8.19 -15.42
N CYS A 738 21.80 7.64 -16.10
CA CYS A 738 23.20 7.75 -15.65
C CYS A 738 23.99 8.84 -16.38
N GLU A 739 23.92 8.91 -17.71
CA GLU A 739 24.86 9.69 -18.53
C GLU A 739 24.49 11.18 -18.68
N GLY A 740 23.35 11.61 -18.13
CA GLY A 740 22.78 12.93 -18.44
C GLY A 740 22.17 12.96 -19.84
N ALA A 741 21.03 13.64 -19.98
CA ALA A 741 20.14 13.60 -21.14
C ALA A 741 20.68 14.19 -22.46
N ASP A 742 22.00 14.34 -22.63
CA ASP A 742 22.62 15.09 -23.74
C ASP A 742 23.13 14.25 -24.91
N ASN A 743 22.85 12.94 -24.93
CA ASN A 743 23.14 12.12 -26.11
C ASN A 743 22.00 12.25 -27.13
N GLY A 744 22.02 13.37 -27.87
CA GLY A 744 21.13 13.79 -28.96
C GLY A 744 21.01 12.87 -30.17
N VAL A 745 21.14 11.56 -29.97
CA VAL A 745 21.05 10.49 -30.98
C VAL A 745 19.62 10.31 -31.52
N TRP A 746 18.60 10.85 -30.83
CA TRP A 746 17.20 10.78 -31.27
C TRP A 746 16.57 12.13 -31.58
N LYS A 747 17.39 13.17 -31.80
CA LYS A 747 16.87 14.40 -32.42
C LYS A 747 16.40 14.02 -33.82
N ARG A 748 15.11 14.26 -34.10
CA ARG A 748 14.55 14.35 -35.45
C ARG A 748 15.60 15.01 -36.35
N ALA A 749 16.08 14.31 -37.38
CA ALA A 749 16.54 15.03 -38.56
C ALA A 749 15.31 15.82 -39.01
N ALA A 750 15.35 17.13 -38.79
CA ALA A 750 14.25 18.03 -39.13
C ALA A 750 13.85 17.80 -40.59
N LEU A 751 12.57 17.52 -40.82
CA LEU A 751 11.91 17.84 -42.08
C LEU A 751 11.55 19.32 -42.04
#